data_AF-A0AAN8TR60-F1
#
_entry.id   AF-A0AAN8TR60-F1
#
_cell.length_a   1.000
_cell.length_b   1.000
_cell.length_c   1.000
_cell.angle_alpha   90.00
_cell.angle_beta   90.00
_cell.angle_gamma   90.00
#
_symmetry.space_group_name_H-M   'P 1'
#
loop_
_entity.id
_entity.type
_entity.pdbx_description
1 polymer ?
#
loop_
_entity_poly.entity_id
_entity_poly.type
_entity_poly.pdbx_seq_one_letter_code
_entity_poly.pdbx_strand_id
1 'polypeptide(L)'
;MKVEVISRENIQPSSPTPNHLKKFNLCLLDQLIPAPYAPIVLFYPNLNDIKLREKSALLKKSLAQTLSSFYPLAGRFKDELSIDCNDQGVNYVTTNVNCHLIDYLNEPNLESIGQFLPCQPPFKVLGVGDYVTNIQINVFECGGIAIGLCIAHKVLDGAGLSTFLKNWSGLVTCPNLMANYLFPSEDLWLRDTSMTMWSSMFKKGNFVTKRFVFNDFAIDNLKRMSTSAHIKYPTKVEVVSSFIWKCLIASNKKSNSLLTHIVNLRSRAAPALPENILGNLIWLSSARNNTAKCDVVLADLVNQVRRSISRIDDCYVKRLRGDEGCSLMRKSLKEIGDFCSKGANHYGFSSWCKFGFYDIDFGFGKPIWIPITPINHDLYHTRGALLEEIESLVHRHPSKLSMETFSTQNKGYHAETTVVTYCRNKKDCDDRSKLKILLSFGQHGRELITTELALRILSILSEEEFLSSAYPLNLNNTLDRLVIKVVPMENVNGRKLVEAGDLCERRNGRGVDLNRNWSVDWGKKEKDYDPYEENPGSAPFSEPETQIMRKICASFEPHVWVNVHSGMEASILLLALFMPYDHKNTTPEGLPSQRMRLMLEKLNRFQLNDRCLVGSGGGSVGYLAHGTATDYMYDIARVPMSFTFERVLNDWSAAFFTLFSLGGVQMKELHPNATGSGFEKWVSIDDYLNGYLMERKSRYGKKMEVLELGMQEIRTYFRLFLVSSVLLMFMFCSRISKSGRQIVSAMSL
;
A
#
# COMPACT_ATOMS: atom_id res chain seq x y z
N MET A 1 19.78 15.52 -18.89
CA MET A 1 20.43 14.98 -17.69
C MET A 1 20.14 13.49 -17.62
N LYS A 2 21.17 12.66 -17.41
CA LYS A 2 21.11 11.21 -17.28
C LYS A 2 21.97 10.82 -16.07
N VAL A 3 21.43 9.98 -15.21
CA VAL A 3 22.11 9.44 -14.03
C VAL A 3 22.41 7.97 -14.29
N GLU A 4 23.69 7.57 -14.24
CA GLU A 4 24.14 6.21 -14.54
C GLU A 4 24.78 5.57 -13.31
N VAL A 5 24.37 4.35 -12.96
CA VAL A 5 24.93 3.63 -11.80
C VAL A 5 26.32 3.10 -12.12
N ILE A 6 27.30 3.44 -11.28
CA ILE A 6 28.69 2.96 -11.35
C ILE A 6 28.88 1.73 -10.46
N SER A 7 28.44 1.80 -9.21
CA SER A 7 28.62 0.69 -8.24
C SER A 7 27.47 0.62 -7.24
N ARG A 8 27.28 -0.57 -6.68
CA ARG A 8 26.39 -0.85 -5.55
C ARG A 8 27.16 -1.67 -4.51
N GLU A 9 27.14 -1.22 -3.28
CA GLU A 9 27.90 -1.80 -2.17
C GLU A 9 27.05 -1.78 -0.90
N ASN A 10 27.34 -2.69 0.04
CA ASN A 10 26.76 -2.65 1.38
C ASN A 10 27.81 -2.15 2.37
N ILE A 11 27.60 -0.96 2.93
CA ILE A 11 28.53 -0.40 3.92
C ILE A 11 28.11 -0.87 5.31
N GLN A 12 28.95 -1.71 5.91
CA GLN A 12 28.75 -2.27 7.24
C GLN A 12 29.34 -1.36 8.32
N PRO A 13 28.88 -1.48 9.59
CA PRO A 13 29.51 -0.78 10.70
C PRO A 13 30.98 -1.22 10.86
N SER A 14 31.84 -0.29 11.28
CA SER A 14 33.27 -0.56 11.50
C SER A 14 33.54 -1.50 12.68
N SER A 15 32.58 -1.61 13.60
CA SER A 15 32.62 -2.52 14.74
C SER A 15 31.32 -3.33 14.78
N PRO A 16 31.37 -4.66 14.95
CA PRO A 16 30.18 -5.49 14.99
C PRO A 16 29.20 -5.07 16.08
N THR A 17 27.90 -5.12 15.79
CA THR A 17 26.87 -4.85 16.78
C THR A 17 26.90 -5.94 17.86
N PRO A 18 27.02 -5.58 19.16
CA PRO A 18 27.00 -6.55 20.26
C PRO A 18 25.74 -7.42 20.26
N ASN A 19 25.86 -8.68 20.72
CA ASN A 19 24.75 -9.65 20.69
C ASN A 19 23.47 -9.16 21.37
N HIS A 20 23.58 -8.43 22.49
CA HIS A 20 22.42 -7.90 23.21
C HIS A 20 21.74 -6.70 22.51
N LEU A 21 22.36 -6.14 21.46
CA LEU A 21 21.85 -5.02 20.65
C LEU A 21 21.38 -5.46 19.25
N LYS A 22 21.37 -6.77 18.97
CA LYS A 22 20.94 -7.33 17.67
C LYS A 22 19.46 -7.11 17.35
N LYS A 23 18.64 -6.67 18.31
CA LYS A 23 17.25 -6.28 18.09
C LYS A 23 17.04 -4.85 18.55
N PHE A 24 16.47 -4.02 17.68
CA PHE A 24 16.01 -2.67 18.02
C PHE A 24 14.49 -2.59 17.89
N ASN A 25 13.80 -2.19 18.95
CA ASN A 25 12.33 -2.06 18.95
C ASN A 25 11.95 -0.62 18.64
N LEU A 26 10.99 -0.44 17.73
CA LEU A 26 10.39 0.86 17.42
C LEU A 26 9.51 1.32 18.60
N CYS A 27 9.52 2.62 18.89
CA CYS A 27 8.64 3.21 19.90
C CYS A 27 7.21 3.35 19.38
N LEU A 28 6.25 3.67 20.26
CA LEU A 28 4.85 3.85 19.86
C LEU A 28 4.69 4.90 18.74
N LEU A 29 5.40 6.02 18.85
CA LEU A 29 5.30 7.12 17.90
C LEU A 29 5.86 6.76 16.52
N ASP A 30 6.87 5.90 16.45
CA ASP A 30 7.43 5.36 15.20
C ASP A 30 6.38 4.58 14.40
N GLN A 31 5.50 3.87 15.11
CA GLN A 31 4.46 3.04 14.52
C GLN A 31 3.32 3.87 13.91
N LEU A 32 3.20 5.15 14.28
CA LEU A 32 2.16 6.05 13.77
C LEU A 32 2.55 6.73 12.46
N ILE A 33 3.79 6.55 12.00
CA ILE A 33 4.33 7.18 10.79
C ILE A 33 3.86 6.43 9.54
N PRO A 34 3.22 7.13 8.57
CA PRO A 34 2.67 6.48 7.38
C PRO A 34 3.71 6.31 6.26
N ALA A 35 4.75 7.14 6.25
CA ALA A 35 5.75 7.16 5.19
C ALA A 35 6.83 6.11 5.43
N PRO A 36 7.17 5.27 4.44
CA PRO A 36 8.23 4.27 4.58
C PRO A 36 9.62 4.92 4.68
N TYR A 37 9.98 5.83 3.77
CA TYR A 37 11.27 6.54 3.77
C TYR A 37 11.08 8.07 3.80
N ALA A 38 12.02 8.77 4.43
CA ALA A 38 12.16 10.22 4.40
C ALA A 38 13.31 10.61 3.45
N PRO A 39 13.00 11.09 2.23
CA PRO A 39 14.04 11.43 1.26
C PRO A 39 14.61 12.83 1.45
N ILE A 40 15.92 12.97 1.24
CA ILE A 40 16.62 14.26 1.20
C ILE A 40 17.80 14.16 0.22
N VAL A 41 18.11 15.26 -0.47
CA VAL A 41 19.31 15.38 -1.31
C VAL A 41 20.13 16.57 -0.84
N LEU A 42 21.45 16.41 -0.72
CA LEU A 42 22.39 17.49 -0.36
C LEU A 42 23.36 17.70 -1.52
N PHE A 43 23.38 18.90 -2.11
CA PHE A 43 24.26 19.26 -3.23
C PHE A 43 25.50 20.00 -2.76
N TYR A 44 26.68 19.51 -3.13
CA TYR A 44 27.98 20.03 -2.78
C TYR A 44 28.75 20.44 -4.04
N PRO A 45 29.15 21.72 -4.17
CA PRO A 45 30.01 22.18 -5.25
C PRO A 45 31.42 21.60 -5.11
N ASN A 46 32.16 21.60 -6.22
CA ASN A 46 33.57 21.27 -6.20
C ASN A 46 34.38 22.56 -5.97
N LEU A 47 34.74 22.85 -4.71
CA LEU A 47 35.42 24.11 -4.33
C LEU A 47 36.90 23.93 -3.97
N ASN A 48 37.39 22.70 -4.00
CA ASN A 48 38.68 22.31 -3.44
C ASN A 48 39.28 21.17 -4.27
N ASP A 49 40.61 21.10 -4.31
CA ASP A 49 41.37 20.16 -5.15
C ASP A 49 41.40 18.71 -4.62
N ILE A 50 40.52 18.37 -3.67
CA ILE A 50 40.41 17.01 -3.12
C ILE A 50 39.91 16.09 -4.24
N LYS A 51 40.69 15.06 -4.54
CA LYS A 51 40.36 14.11 -5.62
C LYS A 51 39.08 13.36 -5.28
N LEU A 52 38.26 13.06 -6.29
CA LEU A 52 37.00 12.32 -6.12
C LEU A 52 37.20 10.98 -5.38
N ARG A 53 38.30 10.27 -5.66
CA ARG A 53 38.65 9.03 -4.97
C ARG A 53 38.83 9.23 -3.47
N GLU A 54 39.43 10.34 -3.05
CA GLU A 54 39.63 10.68 -1.64
C GLU A 54 38.29 11.05 -0.98
N LYS A 55 37.46 11.86 -1.64
CA LYS A 55 36.09 12.17 -1.17
C LYS A 55 35.27 10.90 -0.96
N SER A 56 35.30 9.98 -1.94
CA SER A 56 34.57 8.71 -1.84
C SER A 56 35.11 7.81 -0.71
N ALA A 57 36.42 7.72 -0.54
CA ALA A 57 37.01 6.93 0.54
C ALA A 57 36.68 7.51 1.92
N LEU A 58 36.71 8.84 2.04
CA LEU A 58 36.33 9.56 3.25
C LEU A 58 34.88 9.28 3.64
N LEU A 59 33.93 9.47 2.71
CA LEU A 59 32.50 9.24 2.94
C LEU A 59 32.20 7.80 3.39
N LYS A 60 32.78 6.80 2.72
CA LYS A 60 32.58 5.38 3.07
C LYS A 60 33.17 5.04 4.43
N LYS A 61 34.39 5.51 4.72
CA LYS A 61 35.06 5.26 6.00
C LYS A 61 34.32 5.90 7.16
N SER A 62 33.95 7.18 7.05
CA SER A 62 33.21 7.88 8.10
C SER A 62 31.80 7.31 8.29
N LEU A 63 31.17 6.82 7.22
CA LEU A 63 29.88 6.13 7.30
C LEU A 63 29.98 4.85 8.13
N ALA A 64 30.95 3.97 7.81
CA ALA A 64 31.17 2.74 8.56
C ALA A 64 31.41 3.01 10.06
N GLN A 65 32.21 4.04 10.37
CA GLN A 65 32.46 4.44 11.76
C GLN A 65 31.18 4.92 12.46
N THR A 66 30.40 5.77 11.79
CA THR A 66 29.13 6.29 12.32
C THR A 66 28.11 5.18 12.57
N LEU A 67 28.01 4.21 11.65
CA LEU A 67 27.09 3.08 11.77
C LEU A 67 27.36 2.20 13.00
N SER A 68 28.57 2.20 13.56
CA SER A 68 28.85 1.47 14.81
C SER A 68 28.05 2.04 15.99
N SER A 69 27.85 3.36 16.04
CA SER A 69 27.00 4.00 17.06
C SER A 69 25.53 4.06 16.64
N PHE A 70 25.27 4.15 15.33
CA PHE A 70 23.93 4.17 14.73
C PHE A 70 23.54 2.79 14.17
N TYR A 71 23.85 1.72 14.90
CA TYR A 71 23.75 0.35 14.42
C TYR A 71 22.37 -0.07 13.88
N PRO A 72 21.21 0.44 14.36
CA PRO A 72 19.93 0.09 13.75
C PRO A 72 19.83 0.50 12.28
N LEU A 73 20.56 1.55 11.86
CA LEU A 73 20.56 2.04 10.49
C LEU A 73 21.26 1.09 9.50
N ALA A 74 22.10 0.17 9.99
CA ALA A 74 22.76 -0.87 9.21
C ALA A 74 22.00 -2.22 9.21
N GLY A 75 20.83 -2.28 9.88
CA GLY A 75 20.02 -3.49 9.99
C GLY A 75 19.03 -3.69 8.84
N ARG A 76 18.08 -4.60 9.07
CA ARG A 76 16.91 -4.85 8.23
C ARG A 76 15.64 -4.82 9.04
N PHE A 77 14.52 -4.48 8.42
CA PHE A 77 13.22 -4.69 9.04
C PHE A 77 13.02 -6.18 9.34
N LYS A 78 12.77 -6.51 10.60
CA LYS A 78 12.43 -7.87 11.02
C LYS A 78 10.94 -8.13 10.90
N ASP A 79 10.18 -7.13 11.30
CA ASP A 79 8.72 -7.07 11.30
C ASP A 79 8.31 -5.58 11.34
N GLU A 80 7.02 -5.30 11.49
CA GLU A 80 6.51 -3.92 11.50
C GLU A 80 6.91 -3.12 12.76
N LEU A 81 7.43 -3.78 13.79
CA LEU A 81 7.68 -3.24 15.13
C LEU A 81 9.17 -3.20 15.49
N SER A 82 10.03 -3.87 14.74
CA SER A 82 11.43 -4.03 15.10
C SER A 82 12.37 -4.20 13.92
N ILE A 83 13.63 -3.86 14.20
CA ILE A 83 14.77 -3.96 13.28
C ILE A 83 15.68 -5.07 13.80
N ASP A 84 16.06 -5.96 12.88
CA ASP A 84 17.15 -6.90 13.06
C ASP A 84 18.47 -6.18 12.76
N CYS A 85 19.25 -5.86 13.79
CA CYS A 85 20.54 -5.19 13.71
C CYS A 85 21.65 -6.18 13.33
N ASN A 86 21.45 -6.85 12.19
CA ASN A 86 22.28 -7.95 11.71
C ASN A 86 23.57 -7.52 10.98
N ASP A 87 23.89 -6.23 10.98
CA ASP A 87 25.07 -5.63 10.33
C ASP A 87 25.15 -5.93 8.82
N GLN A 88 24.04 -6.25 8.15
CA GLN A 88 24.03 -6.44 6.69
C GLN A 88 24.37 -5.15 5.92
N GLY A 89 24.33 -4.00 6.59
CA GLY A 89 24.88 -2.75 6.09
C GLY A 89 23.88 -1.90 5.31
N VAL A 90 24.32 -0.70 4.97
CA VAL A 90 23.57 0.31 4.23
C VAL A 90 23.72 0.08 2.73
N ASN A 91 22.60 0.11 1.99
CA ASN A 91 22.63 0.09 0.52
C ASN A 91 23.27 1.40 0.02
N TYR A 92 24.47 1.31 -0.53
CA TYR A 92 25.27 2.45 -0.97
C TYR A 92 25.50 2.37 -2.47
N VAL A 93 24.96 3.34 -3.20
CA VAL A 93 25.01 3.41 -4.67
C VAL A 93 25.90 4.58 -5.07
N THR A 94 26.80 4.38 -6.02
CA THR A 94 27.56 5.47 -6.64
C THR A 94 27.10 5.64 -8.08
N THR A 95 26.84 6.87 -8.51
CA THR A 95 26.36 7.19 -9.87
C THR A 95 27.18 8.32 -10.50
N ASN A 96 27.16 8.36 -11.83
CA ASN A 96 27.66 9.48 -12.63
C ASN A 96 26.48 10.30 -13.17
N VAL A 97 26.64 11.61 -13.27
CA VAL A 97 25.65 12.55 -13.81
C VAL A 97 26.30 13.31 -14.96
N ASN A 98 25.73 13.17 -16.16
CA ASN A 98 26.29 13.73 -17.40
C ASN A 98 26.01 15.24 -17.60
N CYS A 99 26.18 16.02 -16.55
CA CYS A 99 26.16 17.47 -16.62
C CYS A 99 26.99 18.09 -15.49
N HIS A 100 27.19 19.41 -15.56
CA HIS A 100 27.78 20.19 -14.48
C HIS A 100 26.71 20.52 -13.42
N LEU A 101 27.12 20.51 -12.16
CA LEU A 101 26.21 20.77 -11.03
C LEU A 101 25.58 22.17 -11.09
N ILE A 102 26.38 23.20 -11.40
CA ILE A 102 25.89 24.59 -11.42
C ILE A 102 24.84 24.79 -12.52
N ASP A 103 25.03 24.16 -13.68
CA ASP A 103 24.06 24.23 -14.77
C ASP A 103 22.72 23.63 -14.36
N TYR A 104 22.74 22.50 -13.62
CA TYR A 104 21.53 21.91 -13.05
C TYR A 104 20.86 22.83 -12.01
N LEU A 105 21.65 23.48 -11.14
CA LEU A 105 21.11 24.30 -10.05
C LEU A 105 20.61 25.68 -10.47
N ASN A 106 21.02 26.17 -11.65
CA ASN A 106 20.51 27.43 -12.21
C ASN A 106 19.02 27.32 -12.56
N GLU A 107 18.61 26.20 -13.14
CA GLU A 107 17.21 25.90 -13.47
C GLU A 107 16.83 24.48 -12.99
N PRO A 108 16.68 24.27 -11.67
CA PRO A 108 16.51 22.94 -11.14
C PRO A 108 15.11 22.39 -11.48
N ASN A 109 15.08 21.30 -12.24
CA ASN A 109 13.85 20.54 -12.42
C ASN A 109 13.53 19.76 -11.14
N LEU A 110 12.47 20.18 -10.42
CA LEU A 110 12.04 19.55 -9.17
C LEU A 110 11.57 18.10 -9.35
N GLU A 111 11.11 17.74 -10.55
CA GLU A 111 10.67 16.38 -10.89
C GLU A 111 11.86 15.44 -11.09
N SER A 112 13.01 15.97 -11.52
CA SER A 112 14.21 15.16 -11.75
C SER A 112 15.01 14.89 -10.47
N ILE A 113 14.69 15.52 -9.34
CA ILE A 113 15.43 15.36 -8.08
C ILE A 113 15.37 13.89 -7.60
N GLY A 114 14.27 13.20 -7.87
CA GLY A 114 14.12 11.78 -7.56
C GLY A 114 15.24 10.92 -8.15
N GLN A 115 15.81 11.29 -9.31
CA GLN A 115 16.91 10.55 -9.94
C GLN A 115 18.19 10.52 -9.09
N PHE A 116 18.35 11.45 -8.15
CA PHE A 116 19.49 11.47 -7.24
C PHE A 116 19.30 10.61 -5.98
N LEU A 117 18.13 9.97 -5.82
CA LEU A 117 17.84 9.07 -4.71
C LEU A 117 18.10 7.60 -5.06
N PRO A 118 18.54 6.78 -4.09
CA PRO A 118 18.76 5.35 -4.26
C PRO A 118 17.46 4.55 -4.43
N CYS A 119 16.33 5.16 -4.07
CA CYS A 119 15.01 4.58 -4.11
C CYS A 119 14.05 5.61 -4.73
N GLN A 120 13.28 5.21 -5.73
CA GLN A 120 12.35 6.12 -6.42
C GLN A 120 11.00 6.14 -5.68
N PRO A 121 10.41 7.32 -5.44
CA PRO A 121 9.02 7.40 -5.00
C PRO A 121 8.07 6.97 -6.15
N PRO A 122 6.90 6.35 -5.88
CA PRO A 122 6.35 6.06 -4.57
C PRO A 122 7.10 4.92 -3.87
N PHE A 123 7.44 5.13 -2.61
CA PHE A 123 8.11 4.12 -1.81
C PHE A 123 7.12 3.00 -1.47
N LYS A 124 7.53 1.75 -1.71
CA LYS A 124 6.78 0.56 -1.27
C LYS A 124 6.68 0.53 0.26
N VAL A 125 5.62 -0.10 0.79
CA VAL A 125 5.51 -0.38 2.22
C VAL A 125 6.70 -1.22 2.65
N LEU A 126 7.39 -0.81 3.72
CA LEU A 126 8.55 -1.52 4.25
C LEU A 126 8.14 -2.91 4.74
N GLY A 127 8.76 -3.94 4.18
CA GLY A 127 8.58 -5.34 4.51
C GLY A 127 9.79 -5.96 5.21
N VAL A 128 9.63 -7.22 5.61
CA VAL A 128 10.71 -8.01 6.22
C VAL A 128 11.88 -8.10 5.24
N GLY A 129 13.08 -7.79 5.72
CA GLY A 129 14.30 -7.82 4.91
C GLY A 129 14.62 -6.52 4.17
N ASP A 130 13.78 -5.49 4.27
CA ASP A 130 14.07 -4.19 3.65
C ASP A 130 15.18 -3.42 4.39
N TYR A 131 15.93 -2.62 3.64
CA TYR A 131 16.98 -1.75 4.16
C TYR A 131 16.39 -0.64 5.04
N VAL A 132 17.03 -0.39 6.19
CA VAL A 132 16.68 0.80 7.00
C VAL A 132 17.19 2.08 6.36
N THR A 133 18.37 2.01 5.73
CA THR A 133 19.06 3.16 5.14
C THR A 133 19.53 2.83 3.73
N ASN A 134 19.25 3.73 2.81
CA ASN A 134 19.78 3.71 1.44
C ASN A 134 20.44 5.06 1.16
N ILE A 135 21.59 5.04 0.49
CA ILE A 135 22.39 6.22 0.15
C ILE A 135 22.78 6.14 -1.34
N GLN A 136 22.64 7.25 -2.06
CA GLN A 136 23.15 7.41 -3.42
C GLN A 136 24.10 8.60 -3.49
N ILE A 137 25.33 8.37 -3.91
CA ILE A 137 26.31 9.42 -4.20
C ILE A 137 26.33 9.66 -5.70
N ASN A 138 25.97 10.87 -6.09
CA ASN A 138 25.87 11.27 -7.49
C ASN A 138 27.00 12.22 -7.82
N VAL A 139 27.89 11.81 -8.72
CA VAL A 139 29.06 12.59 -9.13
C VAL A 139 28.75 13.30 -10.44
N PHE A 140 28.87 14.63 -10.45
CA PHE A 140 28.71 15.45 -11.65
C PHE A 140 30.04 15.56 -12.41
N GLU A 141 29.99 15.85 -13.71
CA GLU A 141 31.19 16.00 -14.57
C GLU A 141 32.17 17.04 -14.03
N CYS A 142 31.68 18.09 -13.38
CA CYS A 142 32.50 19.13 -12.76
C CYS A 142 33.15 18.70 -11.42
N GLY A 143 32.96 17.45 -10.98
CA GLY A 143 33.41 16.93 -9.69
C GLY A 143 32.53 17.33 -8.50
N GLY A 144 31.40 18.00 -8.75
CA GLY A 144 30.37 18.28 -7.73
C GLY A 144 29.67 16.99 -7.31
N ILE A 145 29.11 16.95 -6.10
CA ILE A 145 28.49 15.75 -5.54
C ILE A 145 27.07 16.06 -5.06
N ALA A 146 26.10 15.20 -5.38
CA ALA A 146 24.82 15.16 -4.67
C ALA A 146 24.70 13.88 -3.83
N ILE A 147 24.42 14.04 -2.55
CA ILE A 147 24.20 12.94 -1.61
C ILE A 147 22.70 12.77 -1.41
N GLY A 148 22.12 11.74 -2.02
CA GLY A 148 20.72 11.35 -1.85
C GLY A 148 20.57 10.31 -0.76
N LEU A 149 19.58 10.49 0.11
CA LEU A 149 19.31 9.62 1.26
C LEU A 149 17.85 9.18 1.24
N CYS A 150 17.61 7.88 1.39
CA CYS A 150 16.32 7.32 1.78
C CYS A 150 16.50 6.58 3.12
N ILE A 151 16.17 7.21 4.24
CA ILE A 151 16.22 6.59 5.57
C ILE A 151 14.80 6.35 6.06
N ALA A 152 14.55 5.19 6.66
CA ALA A 152 13.21 4.81 7.08
C ALA A 152 12.65 5.84 8.07
N HIS A 153 11.51 6.47 7.74
CA HIS A 153 10.93 7.52 8.58
C HIS A 153 10.42 6.94 9.90
N LYS A 154 10.11 5.63 9.95
CA LYS A 154 9.85 4.90 11.19
C LYS A 154 11.03 4.89 12.18
N VAL A 155 12.23 5.26 11.77
CA VAL A 155 13.43 5.22 12.62
C VAL A 155 13.95 6.59 12.98
N LEU A 156 13.90 7.54 12.05
CA LEU A 156 14.39 8.90 12.26
C LEU A 156 13.32 9.94 11.87
N ASP A 157 13.03 10.84 12.81
CA ASP A 157 12.46 12.15 12.47
C ASP A 157 13.57 13.12 11.98
N GLY A 158 13.20 14.36 11.67
CA GLY A 158 14.17 15.38 11.20
C GLY A 158 15.30 15.68 12.20
N ALA A 159 15.05 15.57 13.50
CA ALA A 159 16.09 15.77 14.53
C ALA A 159 17.06 14.58 14.56
N GLY A 160 16.53 13.35 14.48
CA GLY A 160 17.31 12.13 14.34
C GLY A 160 18.18 12.13 13.08
N LEU A 161 17.61 12.53 11.94
CA LEU A 161 18.34 12.69 10.67
C LEU A 161 19.47 13.72 10.77
N SER A 162 19.19 14.89 11.37
CA SER A 162 20.23 15.90 11.64
C SER A 162 21.35 15.34 12.50
N THR A 163 21.02 14.62 13.57
CA THR A 163 22.01 14.01 14.48
C THR A 163 22.87 12.98 13.74
N PHE A 164 22.26 12.15 12.89
CA PHE A 164 22.98 11.19 12.05
C PHE A 164 23.93 11.90 11.07
N LEU A 165 23.44 12.88 10.30
CA LEU A 165 24.25 13.62 9.32
C LEU A 165 25.43 14.34 9.96
N LYS A 166 25.20 14.98 11.11
CA LYS A 166 26.23 15.65 11.91
C LYS A 166 27.33 14.67 12.33
N ASN A 167 26.94 13.48 12.81
CA ASN A 167 27.93 12.46 13.19
C ASN A 167 28.67 11.90 11.97
N TRP A 168 27.96 11.67 10.87
CA TRP A 168 28.56 11.18 9.63
C TRP A 168 29.58 12.17 9.05
N SER A 169 29.33 13.48 9.21
CA SER A 169 30.26 14.53 8.80
C SER A 169 31.42 14.76 9.78
N GLY A 170 31.45 14.07 10.93
CA GLY A 170 32.60 14.08 11.86
C GLY A 170 32.35 14.69 13.24
N LEU A 171 31.11 15.11 13.57
CA LEU A 171 30.78 15.44 14.97
C LEU A 171 30.70 14.14 15.80
N VAL A 172 30.99 14.23 17.09
CA VAL A 172 30.98 13.05 17.98
C VAL A 172 29.91 13.23 19.04
N THR A 173 28.66 12.95 18.66
CA THR A 173 27.52 12.95 19.59
C THR A 173 26.91 11.56 19.60
N CYS A 174 27.08 10.82 20.71
CA CYS A 174 26.51 9.49 20.86
C CYS A 174 24.98 9.53 20.70
N PRO A 175 24.37 8.69 19.84
CA PRO A 175 22.92 8.60 19.75
C PRO A 175 22.32 8.01 21.02
N ASN A 176 21.19 8.54 21.45
CA ASN A 176 20.42 7.98 22.56
C ASN A 176 19.26 7.15 21.99
N LEU A 177 19.28 5.84 22.25
CA LEU A 177 18.34 4.87 21.67
C LEU A 177 17.16 4.55 22.60
N MET A 178 16.83 5.44 23.55
CA MET A 178 15.84 5.18 24.62
C MET A 178 14.39 5.57 24.29
N ALA A 179 14.08 5.91 23.03
CA ALA A 179 12.73 6.35 22.67
C ALA A 179 11.65 5.31 22.97
N ASN A 180 11.95 4.03 22.80
CA ASN A 180 11.06 2.91 23.14
C ASN A 180 10.80 2.76 24.64
N TYR A 181 11.66 3.29 25.52
CA TYR A 181 11.38 3.35 26.96
C TYR A 181 10.53 4.57 27.34
N LEU A 182 10.65 5.66 26.57
CA LEU A 182 9.84 6.87 26.78
C LEU A 182 8.41 6.72 26.25
N PHE A 183 8.27 5.97 25.15
CA PHE A 183 7.01 5.64 24.50
C PHE A 183 7.01 4.13 24.18
N PRO A 184 6.71 3.28 25.18
CA PRO A 184 6.63 1.83 25.00
C PRO A 184 5.71 1.46 23.85
N SER A 185 6.15 0.49 23.04
CA SER A 185 5.31 -0.08 22.01
C SER A 185 4.01 -0.62 22.63
N GLU A 186 2.88 -0.19 22.11
CA GLU A 186 1.54 -0.63 22.51
C GLU A 186 0.66 -0.94 21.29
N ASP A 187 -0.52 -1.49 21.57
CA ASP A 187 -1.49 -2.13 20.68
C ASP A 187 -1.62 -1.59 19.24
N LEU A 188 -1.87 -2.52 18.30
CA LEU A 188 -2.05 -2.28 16.85
C LEU A 188 -3.17 -1.25 16.52
N TRP A 189 -4.09 -1.02 17.45
CA TRP A 189 -5.26 -0.15 17.28
C TRP A 189 -4.93 1.33 17.12
N LEU A 190 -3.93 1.86 17.84
CA LEU A 190 -3.57 3.27 17.72
C LEU A 190 -2.97 3.56 16.35
N ARG A 191 -2.19 2.61 15.83
CA ARG A 191 -1.69 2.62 14.46
C ARG A 191 -2.84 2.63 13.46
N ASP A 192 -3.83 1.75 13.59
CA ASP A 192 -4.95 1.70 12.65
C ASP A 192 -5.76 3.00 12.64
N THR A 193 -5.91 3.63 13.82
CA THR A 193 -6.51 4.97 13.96
C THR A 193 -5.67 6.03 13.24
N SER A 194 -4.34 5.98 13.40
CA SER A 194 -3.39 6.86 12.71
C SER A 194 -3.49 6.69 11.20
N MET A 195 -3.48 5.46 10.68
CA MET A 195 -3.59 5.17 9.25
C MET A 195 -4.92 5.64 8.66
N THR A 196 -6.01 5.50 9.41
CA THR A 196 -7.34 6.04 9.02
C THR A 196 -7.30 7.56 8.94
N MET A 197 -6.72 8.23 9.95
CA MET A 197 -6.54 9.69 9.94
C MET A 197 -5.69 10.14 8.75
N TRP A 198 -4.52 9.52 8.52
CA TRP A 198 -3.66 9.84 7.38
C TRP A 198 -4.38 9.66 6.05
N SER A 199 -5.14 8.57 5.90
CA SER A 199 -5.94 8.31 4.69
C SER A 199 -6.99 9.40 4.42
N SER A 200 -7.55 10.00 5.47
CA SER A 200 -8.49 11.14 5.34
C SER A 200 -7.81 12.46 4.99
N MET A 201 -6.52 12.62 5.31
CA MET A 201 -5.72 13.83 5.06
C MET A 201 -5.09 13.82 3.66
N PHE A 202 -4.63 12.66 3.20
CA PHE A 202 -3.99 12.51 1.89
C PHE A 202 -5.04 12.41 0.78
N LYS A 203 -5.06 13.43 -0.09
CA LYS A 203 -5.85 13.42 -1.32
C LYS A 203 -5.09 12.63 -2.39
N LYS A 204 -5.80 11.94 -3.28
CA LYS A 204 -5.25 11.35 -4.51
C LYS A 204 -5.50 12.30 -5.68
N GLY A 205 -4.57 12.37 -6.63
CA GLY A 205 -4.70 13.21 -7.82
C GLY A 205 -3.33 13.64 -8.37
N ASN A 206 -3.36 14.50 -9.38
CA ASN A 206 -2.16 15.05 -10.00
C ASN A 206 -1.60 16.17 -9.13
N PHE A 207 -0.43 15.94 -8.52
CA PHE A 207 0.23 16.92 -7.66
C PHE A 207 1.45 17.52 -8.37
N VAL A 208 1.51 18.85 -8.40
CA VAL A 208 2.72 19.57 -8.79
C VAL A 208 3.43 20.07 -7.55
N THR A 209 4.75 19.88 -7.51
CA THR A 209 5.59 20.45 -6.45
C THR A 209 6.20 21.75 -6.93
N LYS A 210 6.09 22.80 -6.12
CA LYS A 210 6.66 24.13 -6.40
C LYS A 210 7.47 24.61 -5.21
N ARG A 211 8.58 25.30 -5.50
CA ARG A 211 9.43 25.95 -4.48
C ARG A 211 9.07 27.42 -4.38
N PHE A 212 8.58 27.83 -3.20
CA PHE A 212 8.34 29.24 -2.87
C PHE A 212 9.43 29.73 -1.91
N VAL A 213 10.21 30.72 -2.33
CA VAL A 213 11.30 31.30 -1.52
C VAL A 213 10.82 32.62 -0.90
N PHE A 214 10.78 32.67 0.42
CA PHE A 214 10.50 33.89 1.18
C PHE A 214 11.81 34.45 1.70
N ASN A 215 12.28 35.56 1.09
CA ASN A 215 13.48 36.25 1.56
C ASN A 215 13.21 36.98 2.90
N ASP A 216 14.28 37.47 3.55
CA ASP A 216 14.14 38.12 4.86
C ASP A 216 13.23 39.35 4.83
N PHE A 217 13.25 40.14 3.75
CA PHE A 217 12.34 41.28 3.57
C PHE A 217 10.86 40.85 3.55
N ALA A 218 10.51 39.81 2.80
CA ALA A 218 9.16 39.26 2.74
C ALA A 218 8.72 38.72 4.11
N ILE A 219 9.60 38.01 4.80
CA ILE A 219 9.34 37.48 6.14
C ILE A 219 9.09 38.61 7.14
N ASP A 220 9.90 39.66 7.12
CA ASP A 220 9.75 40.79 8.05
C ASP A 220 8.49 41.60 7.77
N ASN A 221 8.10 41.76 6.49
CA ASN A 221 6.80 42.32 6.13
C ASN A 221 5.65 41.47 6.68
N LEU A 222 5.68 40.15 6.49
CA LEU A 222 4.65 39.24 7.00
C LEU A 222 4.55 39.29 8.54
N LYS A 223 5.68 39.37 9.24
CA LYS A 223 5.70 39.56 10.69
C LYS A 223 5.04 40.87 11.12
N ARG A 224 5.35 41.98 10.45
CA ARG A 224 4.74 43.29 10.73
C ARG A 224 3.21 43.23 10.52
N MET A 225 2.75 42.67 9.41
CA MET A 225 1.32 42.50 9.10
C MET A 225 0.58 41.57 10.08
N SER A 226 1.29 40.67 10.74
CA SER A 226 0.73 39.70 11.68
C SER A 226 0.81 40.16 13.14
N THR A 227 1.43 41.32 13.40
CA THR A 227 1.56 41.87 14.74
C THR A 227 0.21 42.40 15.20
N SER A 228 -0.21 42.01 16.39
CA SER A 228 -1.48 42.43 17.00
C SER A 228 -1.34 42.54 18.51
N ALA A 229 -2.39 43.02 19.21
CA ALA A 229 -2.41 43.09 20.66
C ALA A 229 -2.09 41.72 21.33
N HIS A 230 -2.45 40.61 20.68
CA HIS A 230 -2.22 39.25 21.18
C HIS A 230 -0.92 38.61 20.66
N ILE A 231 -0.31 39.15 19.60
CA ILE A 231 0.89 38.62 18.96
C ILE A 231 1.91 39.74 18.75
N LYS A 232 2.77 39.97 19.75
CA LYS A 232 3.83 40.98 19.64
C LYS A 232 5.01 40.52 18.78
N TYR A 233 5.37 39.23 18.85
CA TYR A 233 6.56 38.68 18.19
C TYR A 233 6.23 37.38 17.44
N PRO A 234 5.62 37.45 16.24
CA PRO A 234 5.36 36.26 15.43
C PRO A 234 6.67 35.61 14.91
N THR A 235 6.75 34.29 14.98
CA THR A 235 7.90 33.53 14.46
C THR A 235 7.83 33.37 12.94
N LYS A 236 8.97 33.10 12.28
CA LYS A 236 9.04 32.88 10.83
C LYS A 236 8.09 31.76 10.38
N VAL A 237 8.02 30.65 11.11
CA VAL A 237 7.18 29.48 10.78
C VAL A 237 5.70 29.82 10.90
N GLU A 238 5.29 30.51 11.97
CA GLU A 238 3.89 30.89 12.18
C GLU A 238 3.38 31.80 11.04
N VAL A 239 4.16 32.81 10.65
CA VAL A 239 3.70 33.77 9.61
C VAL A 239 3.68 33.17 8.23
N VAL A 240 4.70 32.37 7.86
CA VAL A 240 4.76 31.76 6.52
C VAL A 240 3.66 30.71 6.36
N SER A 241 3.48 29.82 7.34
CA SER A 241 2.41 28.81 7.28
C SER A 241 1.02 29.44 7.29
N SER A 242 0.79 30.48 8.09
CA SER A 242 -0.50 31.19 8.12
C SER A 242 -0.76 31.98 6.84
N PHE A 243 0.27 32.58 6.24
CA PHE A 243 0.14 33.28 4.96
C PHE A 243 -0.22 32.31 3.82
N ILE A 244 0.49 31.19 3.72
CA ILE A 244 0.16 30.13 2.74
C ILE A 244 -1.26 29.62 2.98
N TRP A 245 -1.63 29.37 4.24
CA TRP A 245 -2.98 28.94 4.59
C TRP A 245 -4.05 29.96 4.17
N LYS A 246 -3.80 31.26 4.39
CA LYS A 246 -4.68 32.34 3.94
C LYS A 246 -4.89 32.29 2.42
N CYS A 247 -3.81 32.18 1.65
CA CYS A 247 -3.87 32.08 0.19
C CYS A 247 -4.66 30.84 -0.27
N LEU A 248 -4.45 29.70 0.39
CA LEU A 248 -5.15 28.45 0.08
C LEU A 248 -6.64 28.47 0.47
N ILE A 249 -7.01 29.19 1.54
CA ILE A 249 -8.42 29.44 1.87
C ILE A 249 -9.08 30.28 0.79
N ALA A 250 -8.40 31.34 0.31
CA ALA A 250 -8.92 32.21 -0.73
C ALA A 250 -9.18 31.47 -2.07
N SER A 251 -8.31 30.53 -2.44
CA SER A 251 -8.40 29.79 -3.70
C SER A 251 -9.42 28.63 -3.71
N ASN A 252 -9.84 28.12 -2.56
CA ASN A 252 -10.69 26.93 -2.47
C ASN A 252 -12.18 27.24 -2.44
N LYS A 253 -13.07 26.39 -2.98
CA LYS A 253 -14.53 26.64 -2.96
C LYS A 253 -15.18 26.56 -1.57
N LYS A 254 -14.63 25.76 -0.65
CA LYS A 254 -15.16 25.52 0.71
C LYS A 254 -14.54 26.46 1.75
N SER A 255 -15.31 26.85 2.77
CA SER A 255 -14.87 27.72 3.88
C SER A 255 -14.10 26.96 4.98
N ASN A 256 -14.45 25.70 5.25
CA ASN A 256 -13.83 24.92 6.33
C ASN A 256 -12.43 24.46 5.95
N SER A 257 -11.45 24.80 6.79
CA SER A 257 -10.06 24.41 6.61
C SER A 257 -9.37 24.02 7.91
N LEU A 258 -8.44 23.08 7.79
CA LEU A 258 -7.63 22.54 8.87
C LEU A 258 -6.15 22.72 8.52
N LEU A 259 -5.40 23.40 9.37
CA LEU A 259 -3.95 23.42 9.31
C LEU A 259 -3.39 22.49 10.38
N THR A 260 -2.43 21.64 10.01
CA THR A 260 -1.69 20.83 10.98
C THR A 260 -0.19 21.09 10.92
N HIS A 261 0.46 21.22 12.07
CA HIS A 261 1.93 21.30 12.20
C HIS A 261 2.47 20.09 12.95
N ILE A 262 3.55 19.51 12.44
CA ILE A 262 4.37 18.53 13.18
C ILE A 262 5.27 19.27 14.17
N VAL A 263 5.18 18.92 15.45
CA VAL A 263 5.89 19.57 16.56
C VAL A 263 6.87 18.59 17.20
N ASN A 264 8.13 19.01 17.36
CA ASN A 264 9.16 18.26 18.10
C ASN A 264 8.85 18.29 19.61
N LEU A 265 8.71 17.12 20.21
CA LEU A 265 8.38 16.94 21.62
C LEU A 265 9.58 17.12 22.56
N ARG A 266 10.81 16.99 22.05
CA ARG A 266 12.02 16.95 22.89
C ARG A 266 12.18 18.20 23.75
N SER A 267 12.07 19.38 23.14
CA SER A 267 12.19 20.67 23.82
C SER A 267 10.91 21.11 24.54
N ARG A 268 9.82 20.32 24.47
CA ARG A 268 8.52 20.64 25.08
C ARG A 268 8.32 19.96 26.43
N ALA A 269 9.06 18.89 26.71
CA ALA A 269 9.08 18.26 28.02
C ALA A 269 9.80 19.13 29.07
N ALA A 270 9.43 18.99 30.34
CA ALA A 270 10.14 19.55 31.48
C ALA A 270 10.48 18.43 32.50
N PRO A 271 11.78 18.08 32.66
CA PRO A 271 12.93 18.63 31.94
C PRO A 271 12.92 18.27 30.45
N ALA A 272 13.61 19.08 29.63
CA ALA A 272 13.72 18.85 28.20
C ALA A 272 14.38 17.48 27.93
N LEU A 273 13.84 16.73 26.97
CA LEU A 273 14.45 15.49 26.54
C LEU A 273 15.71 15.80 25.70
N PRO A 274 16.78 15.00 25.83
CA PRO A 274 17.98 15.16 25.02
C PRO A 274 17.70 15.18 23.51
N GLU A 275 18.34 16.10 22.79
CA GLU A 275 18.14 16.27 21.33
C GLU A 275 18.62 15.05 20.53
N ASN A 276 19.59 14.31 21.06
CA ASN A 276 20.20 13.13 20.42
C ASN A 276 19.39 11.83 20.59
N ILE A 277 18.18 11.88 21.18
CA ILE A 277 17.29 10.71 21.20
C ILE A 277 16.85 10.40 19.77
N LEU A 278 17.13 9.19 19.29
CA LEU A 278 16.67 8.69 17.99
C LEU A 278 15.28 8.09 18.08
N GLY A 279 14.56 8.09 16.95
CA GLY A 279 13.13 7.78 16.89
C GLY A 279 12.29 9.01 16.56
N ASN A 280 11.00 8.79 16.34
CA ASN A 280 10.02 9.84 16.12
C ASN A 280 9.54 10.38 17.47
N LEU A 281 10.04 11.54 17.89
CA LEU A 281 9.52 12.25 19.06
C LEU A 281 8.79 13.51 18.58
N ILE A 282 7.75 13.28 17.78
CA ILE A 282 6.96 14.30 17.12
C ILE A 282 5.47 14.09 17.38
N TRP A 283 4.69 15.18 17.41
CA TRP A 283 3.23 15.12 17.51
C TRP A 283 2.54 16.17 16.64
N LEU A 284 1.26 15.94 16.32
CA LEU A 284 0.46 16.82 15.48
C LEU A 284 -0.25 17.88 16.32
N SER A 285 -0.04 19.15 15.98
CA SER A 285 -0.91 20.25 16.39
C SER A 285 -1.90 20.57 15.27
N SER A 286 -3.11 21.03 15.62
CA SER A 286 -4.13 21.38 14.64
C SER A 286 -4.82 22.72 14.94
N ALA A 287 -5.00 23.54 13.91
CA ALA A 287 -5.73 24.81 13.92
C ALA A 287 -6.88 24.75 12.91
N ARG A 288 -8.06 25.21 13.30
CA ARG A 288 -9.30 25.13 12.49
C ARG A 288 -9.78 26.53 12.16
N ASN A 289 -10.10 26.77 10.88
CA ASN A 289 -10.75 28.00 10.45
C ASN A 289 -12.05 27.68 9.69
N ASN A 290 -13.15 28.27 10.17
CA ASN A 290 -14.49 28.18 9.57
C ASN A 290 -15.00 29.53 9.04
N THR A 291 -14.15 30.58 9.10
CA THR A 291 -14.51 31.95 8.71
C THR A 291 -14.75 32.05 7.21
N ALA A 292 -15.71 32.88 6.79
CA ALA A 292 -15.96 33.18 5.38
C ALA A 292 -14.71 33.80 4.73
N LYS A 293 -14.48 33.51 3.43
CA LYS A 293 -13.23 33.82 2.73
C LYS A 293 -12.81 35.29 2.81
N CYS A 294 -13.78 36.20 2.68
CA CYS A 294 -13.54 37.65 2.59
C CYS A 294 -13.09 38.27 3.93
N ASP A 295 -13.34 37.58 5.04
CA ASP A 295 -13.12 38.12 6.40
C ASP A 295 -11.83 37.55 7.05
N VAL A 296 -11.04 36.76 6.32
CA VAL A 296 -9.86 36.10 6.88
C VAL A 296 -8.70 37.08 7.05
N VAL A 297 -8.43 37.47 8.29
CA VAL A 297 -7.29 38.32 8.67
C VAL A 297 -6.06 37.46 8.96
N LEU A 298 -4.88 37.87 8.47
CA LEU A 298 -3.64 37.10 8.64
C LEU A 298 -3.24 36.97 10.13
N ALA A 299 -3.34 38.06 10.89
CA ALA A 299 -3.02 38.07 12.30
C ALA A 299 -3.86 37.06 13.11
N ASP A 300 -5.13 36.85 12.73
CA ASP A 300 -6.00 35.87 13.38
C ASP A 300 -5.56 34.44 13.10
N LEU A 301 -5.20 34.12 11.85
CA LEU A 301 -4.66 32.80 11.51
C LEU A 301 -3.34 32.54 12.25
N VAL A 302 -2.46 33.53 12.33
CA VAL A 302 -1.20 33.43 13.10
C VAL A 302 -1.51 33.17 14.58
N ASN A 303 -2.53 33.80 15.15
CA ASN A 303 -2.95 33.55 16.52
C ASN A 303 -3.46 32.11 16.72
N GLN A 304 -4.24 31.61 15.77
CA GLN A 304 -4.76 30.25 15.79
C GLN A 304 -3.63 29.21 15.72
N VAL A 305 -2.68 29.40 14.80
CA VAL A 305 -1.50 28.53 14.65
C VAL A 305 -0.62 28.57 15.90
N ARG A 306 -0.38 29.76 16.47
CA ARG A 306 0.34 29.90 17.74
C ARG A 306 -0.34 29.12 18.86
N ARG A 307 -1.64 29.33 19.05
CA ARG A 307 -2.42 28.65 20.09
C ARG A 307 -2.40 27.13 19.89
N SER A 308 -2.52 26.63 18.67
CA SER A 308 -2.47 25.19 18.42
C SER A 308 -1.12 24.57 18.76
N ILE A 309 -0.02 25.24 18.41
CA ILE A 309 1.34 24.77 18.72
C ILE A 309 1.61 24.86 20.23
N SER A 310 1.21 25.95 20.88
CA SER A 310 1.41 26.18 22.31
C SER A 310 0.63 25.21 23.21
N ARG A 311 -0.44 24.57 22.72
CA ARG A 311 -1.16 23.52 23.46
C ARG A 311 -0.33 22.26 23.69
N ILE A 312 0.72 22.04 22.90
CA ILE A 312 1.67 20.95 23.12
C ILE A 312 2.77 21.48 24.04
N ASP A 313 2.44 21.59 25.32
CA ASP A 313 3.33 22.00 26.41
C ASP A 313 3.82 20.80 27.22
N ASP A 314 4.56 21.06 28.30
CA ASP A 314 5.06 20.00 29.18
C ASP A 314 3.94 19.14 29.79
N CYS A 315 2.81 19.76 30.17
CA CYS A 315 1.68 19.02 30.71
C CYS A 315 1.12 18.05 29.66
N TYR A 316 1.00 18.50 28.41
CA TYR A 316 0.59 17.64 27.30
C TYR A 316 1.57 16.48 27.07
N VAL A 317 2.88 16.75 27.07
CA VAL A 317 3.91 15.70 26.90
C VAL A 317 3.88 14.69 28.05
N LYS A 318 3.71 15.14 29.30
CA LYS A 318 3.56 14.26 30.47
C LYS A 318 2.33 13.36 30.33
N ARG A 319 1.20 13.91 29.89
CA ARG A 319 -0.02 13.14 29.65
C ARG A 319 0.13 12.15 28.50
N LEU A 320 0.83 12.51 27.42
CA LEU A 320 1.13 11.58 26.33
C LEU A 320 1.96 10.38 26.79
N ARG A 321 2.81 10.54 27.82
CA ARG A 321 3.68 9.49 28.37
C ARG A 321 3.07 8.71 29.53
N GLY A 322 1.99 9.21 30.12
CA GLY A 322 1.31 8.56 31.24
C GLY A 322 0.23 7.59 30.78
N ASP A 323 -0.49 7.01 31.75
CA ASP A 323 -1.51 5.96 31.52
C ASP A 323 -2.66 6.39 30.59
N GLU A 324 -2.98 7.69 30.54
CA GLU A 324 -3.99 8.24 29.62
C GLU A 324 -3.46 8.52 28.20
N GLY A 325 -2.17 8.31 27.95
CA GLY A 325 -1.47 8.73 26.73
C GLY A 325 -2.10 8.18 25.46
N CYS A 326 -2.29 6.87 25.38
CA CYS A 326 -2.90 6.21 24.22
C CYS A 326 -4.34 6.68 23.97
N SER A 327 -5.11 6.93 25.03
CA SER A 327 -6.47 7.46 24.91
C SER A 327 -6.47 8.90 24.37
N LEU A 328 -5.56 9.74 24.87
CA LEU A 328 -5.35 11.12 24.41
C LEU A 328 -4.93 11.15 22.94
N MET A 329 -3.95 10.32 22.55
CA MET A 329 -3.47 10.19 21.19
C MET A 329 -4.61 9.79 20.25
N ARG A 330 -5.35 8.73 20.59
CA ARG A 330 -6.49 8.25 19.82
C ARG A 330 -7.56 9.32 19.62
N LYS A 331 -7.92 10.04 20.69
CA LYS A 331 -8.90 11.13 20.62
C LYS A 331 -8.42 12.23 19.67
N SER A 332 -7.15 12.64 19.78
CA SER A 332 -6.56 13.66 18.92
C SER A 332 -6.54 13.24 17.45
N LEU A 333 -6.13 12.00 17.15
CA LEU A 333 -6.10 11.46 15.78
C LEU A 333 -7.51 11.38 15.18
N LYS A 334 -8.49 10.88 15.96
CA LYS A 334 -9.89 10.80 15.54
C LYS A 334 -10.48 12.18 15.26
N GLU A 335 -10.25 13.16 16.13
CA GLU A 335 -10.74 14.52 15.92
C GLU A 335 -10.19 15.19 14.66
N ILE A 336 -8.93 14.90 14.29
CA ILE A 336 -8.33 15.37 13.04
C ILE A 336 -8.98 14.64 11.85
N GLY A 337 -9.06 13.31 11.92
CA GLY A 337 -9.65 12.48 10.85
C GLY A 337 -11.12 12.82 10.57
N ASP A 338 -11.93 12.96 11.61
CA ASP A 338 -13.36 13.31 11.53
C ASP A 338 -13.58 14.70 10.93
N PHE A 339 -12.63 15.63 11.12
CA PHE A 339 -12.73 16.96 10.53
C PHE A 339 -12.44 16.92 9.02
N CYS A 340 -11.45 16.13 8.60
CA CYS A 340 -11.10 15.93 7.19
C CYS A 340 -12.18 15.14 6.44
N SER A 341 -12.74 14.08 7.04
CA SER A 341 -13.78 13.24 6.42
C SER A 341 -15.09 13.99 6.16
N LYS A 342 -15.38 15.04 6.95
CA LYS A 342 -16.51 15.97 6.72
C LYS A 342 -16.26 16.98 5.58
N GLY A 343 -15.24 16.74 4.76
CA GLY A 343 -14.95 17.48 3.54
C GLY A 343 -14.23 18.81 3.74
N ALA A 344 -13.62 19.04 4.91
CA ALA A 344 -12.76 20.21 5.14
C ALA A 344 -11.45 20.11 4.34
N ASN A 345 -10.89 21.25 3.95
CA ASN A 345 -9.59 21.26 3.30
C ASN A 345 -8.46 21.16 4.33
N HIS A 346 -7.66 20.10 4.22
CA HIS A 346 -6.49 19.88 5.08
C HIS A 346 -5.20 20.43 4.44
N TYR A 347 -4.38 21.09 5.25
CA TYR A 347 -3.07 21.60 4.89
C TYR A 347 -2.03 21.20 5.96
N GLY A 348 -1.16 20.26 5.62
CA GLY A 348 -0.09 19.78 6.50
C GLY A 348 1.20 20.58 6.32
N PHE A 349 1.84 20.95 7.42
CA PHE A 349 3.12 21.63 7.46
C PHE A 349 4.13 20.87 8.33
N SER A 350 5.32 20.66 7.78
CA SER A 350 6.48 20.10 8.47
C SER A 350 7.63 21.10 8.36
N SER A 351 8.16 21.55 9.49
CA SER A 351 9.26 22.52 9.52
C SER A 351 10.61 21.83 9.60
N TRP A 352 11.45 22.01 8.57
CA TRP A 352 12.85 21.57 8.55
C TRP A 352 13.83 22.69 8.97
N CYS A 353 13.32 23.79 9.52
CA CYS A 353 14.13 24.90 10.00
C CYS A 353 14.95 24.51 11.23
N LYS A 354 16.13 25.14 11.39
CA LYS A 354 17.02 25.02 12.57
C LYS A 354 17.61 23.65 12.86
N PHE A 355 17.50 22.68 11.94
CA PHE A 355 18.19 21.39 12.07
C PHE A 355 19.69 21.47 11.73
N GLY A 356 20.15 22.54 11.05
CA GLY A 356 21.56 22.70 10.69
C GLY A 356 22.01 21.84 9.50
N PHE A 357 21.07 21.46 8.61
CA PHE A 357 21.41 20.67 7.42
C PHE A 357 22.39 21.40 6.47
N TYR A 358 22.36 22.73 6.43
CA TYR A 358 23.33 23.53 5.68
C TYR A 358 24.70 23.64 6.35
N ASP A 359 24.86 23.14 7.57
CA ASP A 359 26.13 23.13 8.30
C ASP A 359 26.86 21.78 8.22
N ILE A 360 26.29 20.81 7.49
CA ILE A 360 26.90 19.49 7.28
C ILE A 360 28.10 19.65 6.34
N ASP A 361 29.30 19.45 6.86
CA ASP A 361 30.55 19.56 6.09
C ASP A 361 31.36 18.28 6.27
N PHE A 362 31.50 17.51 5.18
CA PHE A 362 32.26 16.26 5.15
C PHE A 362 33.77 16.48 4.99
N GLY A 363 34.27 17.71 5.13
CA GLY A 363 35.66 18.09 4.89
C GLY A 363 35.93 18.62 3.48
N PHE A 364 34.89 18.72 2.64
CA PHE A 364 34.98 19.31 1.30
C PHE A 364 34.00 20.48 1.09
N GLY A 365 33.46 21.04 2.17
CA GLY A 365 32.59 22.22 2.15
C GLY A 365 31.14 21.90 2.50
N LYS A 366 30.34 22.96 2.64
CA LYS A 366 28.92 22.91 2.98
C LYS A 366 28.03 22.72 1.75
N PRO A 367 26.82 22.15 1.90
CA PRO A 367 25.88 22.04 0.78
C PRO A 367 25.36 23.41 0.37
N ILE A 368 25.17 23.61 -0.94
CA ILE A 368 24.64 24.86 -1.51
C ILE A 368 23.13 24.80 -1.74
N TRP A 369 22.58 23.60 -1.82
CA TRP A 369 21.14 23.40 -1.91
C TRP A 369 20.73 22.05 -1.30
N ILE A 370 19.61 22.06 -0.61
CA ILE A 370 19.02 20.88 0.01
C ILE A 370 17.53 20.86 -0.35
N PRO A 371 17.13 20.21 -1.44
CA PRO A 371 15.73 19.96 -1.69
C PRO A 371 15.26 18.73 -0.91
N ILE A 372 13.98 18.79 -0.57
CA ILE A 372 13.20 17.62 -0.20
C ILE A 372 12.55 17.15 -1.50
N THR A 373 12.68 15.86 -1.81
CA THR A 373 12.06 15.36 -3.04
C THR A 373 10.54 15.35 -2.88
N PRO A 374 9.79 15.58 -3.97
CA PRO A 374 8.37 15.30 -3.94
C PRO A 374 8.12 13.83 -3.56
N ILE A 375 7.03 13.58 -2.83
CA ILE A 375 6.41 12.26 -2.81
C ILE A 375 5.77 12.12 -4.19
N ASN A 376 6.37 11.33 -5.08
CA ASN A 376 5.77 10.99 -6.36
C ASN A 376 4.60 10.02 -6.10
N HIS A 377 3.40 10.37 -6.56
CA HIS A 377 2.14 9.69 -6.28
C HIS A 377 1.60 8.88 -7.46
N ASP A 378 2.40 8.63 -8.49
CA ASP A 378 1.99 7.82 -9.65
C ASP A 378 2.06 6.31 -9.33
N LEU A 379 1.18 5.86 -8.42
CA LEU A 379 1.07 4.46 -7.98
C LEU A 379 0.64 3.48 -9.09
N TYR A 380 0.23 3.99 -10.24
CA TYR A 380 -0.31 3.24 -11.37
C TYR A 380 0.27 3.79 -12.68
N HIS A 381 0.56 2.92 -13.64
CA HIS A 381 0.92 3.34 -14.98
C HIS A 381 -0.25 4.09 -15.63
N THR A 382 0.06 5.04 -16.52
CA THR A 382 -0.95 5.50 -17.48
C THR A 382 -1.27 4.37 -18.46
N ARG A 383 -2.40 4.44 -19.15
CA ARG A 383 -2.83 3.48 -20.16
C ARG A 383 -1.77 3.27 -21.23
N GLY A 384 -1.17 4.37 -21.70
CA GLY A 384 -0.08 4.32 -22.67
C GLY A 384 1.13 3.57 -22.12
N ALA A 385 1.63 3.99 -20.95
CA ALA A 385 2.79 3.37 -20.32
C ALA A 385 2.56 1.88 -19.97
N LEU A 386 1.37 1.52 -19.51
CA LEU A 386 1.02 0.14 -19.19
C LEU A 386 1.04 -0.75 -20.43
N LEU A 387 0.39 -0.30 -21.51
CA LEU A 387 0.32 -1.07 -22.76
C LEU A 387 1.69 -1.15 -23.43
N GLU A 388 2.48 -0.08 -23.40
CA GLU A 388 3.87 -0.07 -23.87
C GLU A 388 4.76 -1.05 -23.08
N GLU A 389 4.62 -1.11 -21.75
CA GLU A 389 5.37 -2.07 -20.93
C GLU A 389 4.95 -3.52 -21.21
N ILE A 390 3.64 -3.77 -21.40
CA ILE A 390 3.15 -5.09 -21.81
C ILE A 390 3.67 -5.47 -23.19
N GLU A 391 3.67 -4.55 -24.15
CA GLU A 391 4.23 -4.79 -25.49
C GLU A 391 5.72 -5.08 -25.43
N SER A 392 6.48 -4.31 -24.64
CA SER A 392 7.89 -4.54 -24.35
C SER A 392 8.14 -5.92 -23.72
N LEU A 393 7.30 -6.32 -22.76
CA LEU A 393 7.37 -7.64 -22.13
C LEU A 393 7.14 -8.77 -23.14
N VAL A 394 6.14 -8.63 -24.03
CA VAL A 394 5.87 -9.58 -25.11
C VAL A 394 7.04 -9.65 -26.08
N HIS A 395 7.65 -8.50 -26.42
CA HIS A 395 8.80 -8.42 -27.33
C HIS A 395 10.05 -9.07 -26.73
N ARG A 396 10.26 -8.97 -25.41
CA ARG A 396 11.36 -9.63 -24.69
C ARG A 396 11.16 -11.14 -24.56
N HIS A 397 9.91 -11.61 -24.51
CA HIS A 397 9.56 -13.04 -24.33
C HIS A 397 8.72 -13.62 -25.47
N PRO A 398 9.15 -13.52 -26.75
CA PRO A 398 8.32 -13.89 -27.90
C PRO A 398 8.09 -15.41 -28.02
N SER A 399 8.87 -16.22 -27.29
CA SER A 399 8.73 -17.67 -27.18
C SER A 399 7.58 -18.10 -26.27
N LYS A 400 7.22 -17.28 -25.28
CA LYS A 400 6.19 -17.57 -24.27
C LYS A 400 4.94 -16.72 -24.43
N LEU A 401 5.09 -15.48 -24.91
CA LEU A 401 4.03 -14.49 -25.03
C LEU A 401 3.76 -14.14 -26.49
N SER A 402 2.49 -13.90 -26.80
CA SER A 402 2.05 -13.26 -28.05
C SER A 402 0.93 -12.28 -27.77
N MET A 403 0.86 -11.21 -28.54
CA MET A 403 -0.14 -10.16 -28.36
C MET A 403 -0.98 -10.00 -29.61
N GLU A 404 -2.30 -9.85 -29.43
CA GLU A 404 -3.25 -9.55 -30.48
C GLU A 404 -4.15 -8.39 -30.02
N THR A 405 -4.64 -7.59 -30.96
CA THR A 405 -5.59 -6.51 -30.66
C THR A 405 -6.89 -6.78 -31.39
N PHE A 406 -7.99 -6.81 -30.64
CA PHE A 406 -9.33 -6.87 -31.19
C PHE A 406 -9.90 -5.47 -31.24
N SER A 407 -10.55 -5.12 -32.35
CA SER A 407 -11.23 -3.85 -32.49
C SER A 407 -12.64 -4.06 -33.04
N THR A 408 -13.58 -3.24 -32.59
CA THR A 408 -14.96 -3.21 -33.06
C THR A 408 -15.46 -1.78 -33.02
N GLN A 409 -16.35 -1.44 -33.95
CA GLN A 409 -16.99 -0.13 -34.00
C GLN A 409 -18.51 -0.29 -34.01
N ASN A 410 -19.20 0.57 -33.29
CA ASN A 410 -20.66 0.66 -33.31
C ASN A 410 -21.11 2.13 -33.27
N LYS A 411 -21.95 2.55 -34.23
CA LYS A 411 -22.51 3.91 -34.31
C LYS A 411 -21.45 5.01 -34.15
N GLY A 412 -20.32 4.89 -34.84
CA GLY A 412 -19.22 5.86 -34.80
C GLY A 412 -18.30 5.77 -33.59
N TYR A 413 -18.60 4.94 -32.59
CA TYR A 413 -17.73 4.71 -31.43
C TYR A 413 -16.87 3.47 -31.63
N HIS A 414 -15.55 3.65 -31.46
CA HIS A 414 -14.54 2.61 -31.67
C HIS A 414 -14.00 2.15 -30.32
N ALA A 415 -13.82 0.83 -30.16
CA ALA A 415 -13.10 0.28 -29.02
C ALA A 415 -12.07 -0.74 -29.48
N GLU A 416 -10.96 -0.78 -28.74
CA GLU A 416 -9.86 -1.71 -28.94
C GLU A 416 -9.54 -2.39 -27.62
N THR A 417 -9.24 -3.68 -27.68
CA THR A 417 -8.87 -4.48 -26.53
C THR A 417 -7.67 -5.33 -26.90
N THR A 418 -6.57 -5.11 -26.19
CA THR A 418 -5.35 -5.92 -26.29
C THR A 418 -5.55 -7.24 -25.54
N VAL A 419 -5.06 -8.33 -26.10
CA VAL A 419 -5.07 -9.66 -25.49
C VAL A 419 -3.67 -10.24 -25.57
N VAL A 420 -3.13 -10.65 -24.43
CA VAL A 420 -1.83 -11.31 -24.34
C VAL A 420 -2.06 -12.80 -24.08
N THR A 421 -1.52 -13.64 -24.95
CA THR A 421 -1.57 -15.10 -24.80
C THR A 421 -0.25 -15.59 -24.27
N TYR A 422 -0.29 -16.31 -23.15
CA TYR A 422 0.82 -17.09 -22.60
C TYR A 422 0.69 -18.56 -22.98
N CYS A 423 1.77 -19.12 -23.53
CA CYS A 423 1.91 -20.52 -23.92
C CYS A 423 3.40 -20.86 -23.92
N ARG A 424 3.87 -21.71 -22.99
CA ARG A 424 5.32 -21.95 -22.79
C ARG A 424 6.04 -22.53 -24.03
N ASN A 425 5.31 -23.31 -24.84
CA ASN A 425 5.79 -23.86 -26.11
C ASN A 425 4.86 -23.44 -27.26
N LYS A 426 5.26 -22.41 -28.02
CA LYS A 426 4.46 -21.81 -29.10
C LYS A 426 4.08 -22.77 -30.23
N LYS A 427 4.84 -23.85 -30.43
CA LYS A 427 4.57 -24.90 -31.44
C LYS A 427 3.37 -25.80 -31.12
N ASP A 428 2.89 -25.81 -29.87
CA ASP A 428 1.80 -26.69 -29.38
C ASP A 428 0.56 -25.90 -28.92
N CYS A 429 0.36 -24.64 -29.31
CA CYS A 429 -0.80 -23.87 -28.82
C CYS A 429 -2.14 -24.26 -29.50
N ASP A 430 -2.12 -25.22 -30.43
CA ASP A 430 -3.30 -25.76 -31.14
C ASP A 430 -3.81 -27.09 -30.55
N ASP A 431 -3.23 -27.55 -29.43
CA ASP A 431 -3.61 -28.85 -28.84
C ASP A 431 -4.87 -28.72 -27.97
N ARG A 432 -5.95 -29.41 -28.38
CA ARG A 432 -7.22 -29.52 -27.61
C ARG A 432 -7.05 -30.12 -26.21
N SER A 433 -5.88 -30.67 -25.90
CA SER A 433 -5.54 -31.28 -24.61
C SER A 433 -5.20 -30.26 -23.49
N LYS A 434 -4.96 -28.98 -23.83
CA LYS A 434 -4.52 -27.96 -22.86
C LYS A 434 -5.67 -27.26 -22.14
N LEU A 435 -5.48 -26.98 -20.85
CA LEU A 435 -6.44 -26.22 -20.04
C LEU A 435 -6.35 -24.72 -20.39
N LYS A 436 -7.38 -24.25 -21.09
CA LYS A 436 -7.56 -22.84 -21.52
C LYS A 436 -8.16 -21.95 -20.43
N ILE A 437 -7.52 -20.82 -20.16
CA ILE A 437 -7.92 -19.90 -19.08
C ILE A 437 -7.94 -18.46 -19.58
N LEU A 438 -9.04 -17.76 -19.35
CA LEU A 438 -9.25 -16.37 -19.75
C LEU A 438 -9.33 -15.47 -18.52
N LEU A 439 -8.53 -14.42 -18.50
CA LEU A 439 -8.53 -13.43 -17.43
C LEU A 439 -8.89 -12.06 -17.97
N SER A 440 -9.78 -11.36 -17.28
CA SER A 440 -10.17 -9.99 -17.61
C SER A 440 -9.94 -9.02 -16.46
N PHE A 441 -9.36 -7.88 -16.82
CA PHE A 441 -8.99 -6.80 -15.90
C PHE A 441 -9.45 -5.45 -16.48
N GLY A 442 -9.62 -4.46 -15.61
CA GLY A 442 -9.96 -3.10 -16.00
C GLY A 442 -11.29 -2.96 -16.72
N GLN A 443 -12.31 -3.72 -16.29
CA GLN A 443 -13.67 -3.61 -16.86
C GLN A 443 -14.33 -2.28 -16.48
N HIS A 444 -14.02 -1.72 -15.31
CA HIS A 444 -14.41 -0.35 -14.98
C HIS A 444 -13.24 0.61 -15.13
N GLY A 445 -13.49 1.81 -15.66
CA GLY A 445 -12.43 2.81 -15.96
C GLY A 445 -11.55 3.14 -14.74
N ARG A 446 -12.17 3.30 -13.57
CA ARG A 446 -11.52 3.63 -12.29
C ARG A 446 -10.66 2.52 -11.67
N GLU A 447 -10.70 1.29 -12.19
CA GLU A 447 -10.03 0.12 -11.60
C GLU A 447 -8.54 0.02 -12.00
N LEU A 448 -7.76 1.05 -11.68
CA LEU A 448 -6.35 1.17 -12.08
C LEU A 448 -5.48 -0.01 -11.61
N ILE A 449 -5.77 -0.54 -10.43
CA ILE A 449 -4.97 -1.60 -9.80
C ILE A 449 -5.13 -2.97 -10.46
N THR A 450 -6.31 -3.25 -11.04
CA THR A 450 -6.56 -4.54 -11.70
C THR A 450 -5.69 -4.65 -12.96
N THR A 451 -5.47 -3.53 -13.65
CA THR A 451 -4.63 -3.48 -14.84
C THR A 451 -3.13 -3.64 -14.51
N GLU A 452 -2.68 -3.15 -13.35
CA GLU A 452 -1.30 -3.42 -12.87
C GLU A 452 -1.09 -4.88 -12.49
N LEU A 453 -2.12 -5.49 -11.89
CA LEU A 453 -2.07 -6.90 -11.54
C LEU A 453 -1.95 -7.78 -12.79
N ALA A 454 -2.59 -7.40 -13.89
CA ALA A 454 -2.43 -8.08 -15.17
C ALA A 454 -0.98 -8.05 -15.66
N LEU A 455 -0.33 -6.88 -15.63
CA LEU A 455 1.09 -6.73 -15.96
C LEU A 455 1.98 -7.58 -15.05
N ARG A 456 1.69 -7.60 -13.74
CA ARG A 456 2.43 -8.42 -12.77
C ARG A 456 2.29 -9.92 -13.05
N ILE A 457 1.08 -10.40 -13.34
CA ILE A 457 0.84 -11.80 -13.69
C ILE A 457 1.62 -12.17 -14.96
N LEU A 458 1.60 -11.32 -15.99
CA LEU A 458 2.36 -11.53 -17.22
C LEU A 458 3.87 -11.58 -16.94
N SER A 459 4.38 -10.69 -16.08
CA SER A 459 5.79 -10.63 -15.69
C SER A 459 6.22 -11.91 -14.98
N ILE A 460 5.38 -12.46 -14.09
CA ILE A 460 5.63 -13.75 -13.43
C ILE A 460 5.59 -14.92 -14.42
N LEU A 461 4.61 -14.93 -15.34
CA LEU A 461 4.51 -15.96 -16.38
C LEU A 461 5.72 -15.94 -17.33
N SER A 462 6.30 -14.76 -17.57
CA SER A 462 7.53 -14.62 -18.36
C SER A 462 8.81 -14.97 -17.60
N GLU A 463 8.74 -15.19 -16.28
CA GLU A 463 9.86 -15.44 -15.36
C GLU A 463 10.76 -14.19 -15.12
N GLU A 464 10.25 -12.98 -15.35
CA GLU A 464 10.95 -11.74 -14.98
C GLU A 464 10.70 -11.31 -13.53
N GLU A 465 9.54 -11.67 -12.99
CA GLU A 465 9.22 -11.51 -11.58
C GLU A 465 9.00 -12.87 -10.90
N PHE A 466 9.34 -12.95 -9.62
CA PHE A 466 9.16 -14.17 -8.83
C PHE A 466 8.15 -13.94 -7.71
N LEU A 467 7.38 -14.99 -7.40
CA LEU A 467 6.59 -15.05 -6.17
C LEU A 467 7.54 -15.10 -4.96
N SER A 468 7.15 -14.48 -3.85
CA SER A 468 7.94 -14.50 -2.61
C SER A 468 8.26 -15.94 -2.16
N SER A 469 9.42 -16.16 -1.54
CA SER A 469 9.94 -17.47 -1.13
C SER A 469 9.11 -18.23 -0.09
N ALA A 470 8.00 -17.65 0.38
CA ALA A 470 7.03 -18.28 1.28
C ALA A 470 6.11 -19.32 0.61
N TYR A 471 6.17 -19.47 -0.72
CA TYR A 471 5.24 -20.31 -1.48
C TYR A 471 5.98 -21.41 -2.27
N PRO A 472 6.06 -22.64 -1.73
CA PRO A 472 6.75 -23.76 -2.39
C PRO A 472 5.84 -24.39 -3.45
N LEU A 473 5.55 -23.69 -4.54
CA LEU A 473 4.83 -24.25 -5.68
C LEU A 473 5.79 -24.51 -6.83
N ASN A 474 6.08 -25.79 -7.09
CA ASN A 474 6.82 -26.21 -8.27
C ASN A 474 5.91 -26.12 -9.51
N LEU A 475 5.72 -24.89 -10.02
CA LEU A 475 4.77 -24.53 -11.09
C LEU A 475 5.17 -25.06 -12.48
N ASN A 476 6.42 -25.49 -12.65
CA ASN A 476 7.00 -25.78 -13.96
C ASN A 476 6.22 -26.83 -14.74
N ASN A 477 5.81 -27.93 -14.11
CA ASN A 477 5.08 -29.02 -14.80
C ASN A 477 3.62 -28.67 -15.10
N THR A 478 3.03 -27.73 -14.36
CA THR A 478 1.63 -27.32 -14.54
C THR A 478 1.50 -26.29 -15.66
N LEU A 479 2.43 -25.32 -15.74
CA LEU A 479 2.41 -24.26 -16.74
C LEU A 479 2.53 -24.78 -18.19
N ASP A 480 3.14 -25.95 -18.39
CA ASP A 480 3.32 -26.56 -19.72
C ASP A 480 1.98 -27.05 -20.34
N ARG A 481 0.95 -27.23 -19.51
CA ARG A 481 -0.38 -27.75 -19.91
C ARG A 481 -1.44 -26.65 -20.03
N LEU A 482 -1.04 -25.39 -19.93
CA LEU A 482 -1.94 -24.25 -19.89
C LEU A 482 -1.81 -23.38 -21.13
N VAL A 483 -2.92 -22.80 -21.54
CA VAL A 483 -2.96 -21.63 -22.43
C VAL A 483 -3.74 -20.55 -21.71
N ILE A 484 -3.09 -19.41 -21.45
CA ILE A 484 -3.69 -18.32 -20.68
C ILE A 484 -3.85 -17.11 -21.59
N LYS A 485 -5.08 -16.63 -21.78
CA LYS A 485 -5.35 -15.32 -22.40
C LYS A 485 -5.61 -14.30 -21.31
N VAL A 486 -4.85 -13.21 -21.34
CA VAL A 486 -4.96 -12.08 -20.41
C VAL A 486 -5.47 -10.88 -21.18
N VAL A 487 -6.59 -10.33 -20.74
CA VAL A 487 -7.12 -9.04 -21.18
C VAL A 487 -6.72 -8.01 -20.11
N PRO A 488 -5.58 -7.31 -20.27
CA PRO A 488 -5.06 -6.43 -19.23
C PRO A 488 -5.92 -5.19 -18.98
N MET A 489 -6.71 -4.77 -19.97
CA MET A 489 -7.61 -3.62 -19.86
C MET A 489 -8.77 -3.77 -20.84
N GLU A 490 -9.95 -4.11 -20.33
CA GLU A 490 -11.18 -4.20 -21.15
C GLU A 490 -11.69 -2.81 -21.53
N ASN A 491 -11.72 -1.85 -20.60
CA ASN A 491 -12.32 -0.54 -20.78
C ASN A 491 -11.31 0.57 -21.06
N VAL A 492 -10.65 0.48 -22.21
CA VAL A 492 -9.63 1.46 -22.67
C VAL A 492 -10.20 2.89 -22.77
N ASN A 493 -11.44 3.01 -23.24
CA ASN A 493 -12.11 4.30 -23.42
C ASN A 493 -12.55 4.94 -22.10
N GLY A 494 -13.06 4.16 -21.14
CA GLY A 494 -13.35 4.62 -19.79
C GLY A 494 -12.07 5.01 -19.04
N ARG A 495 -11.00 4.22 -19.19
CA ARG A 495 -9.67 4.56 -18.63
C ARG A 495 -9.16 5.91 -19.14
N LYS A 496 -9.41 6.25 -20.41
CA LYS A 496 -9.06 7.56 -20.98
C LYS A 496 -9.77 8.73 -20.27
N LEU A 497 -11.03 8.55 -19.85
CA LEU A 497 -11.76 9.57 -19.08
C LEU A 497 -11.18 9.74 -17.68
N VAL A 498 -10.84 8.64 -17.02
CA VAL A 498 -10.17 8.64 -15.70
C VAL A 498 -8.84 9.38 -15.77
N GLU A 499 -8.03 9.10 -16.80
CA GLU A 499 -6.74 9.78 -17.02
C GLU A 499 -6.89 11.26 -17.40
N ALA A 500 -8.03 11.64 -17.98
CA ALA A 500 -8.38 13.03 -18.26
C ALA A 500 -8.90 13.78 -17.01
N GLY A 501 -9.01 13.11 -15.86
CA GLY A 501 -9.34 13.71 -14.57
C GLY A 501 -10.68 13.27 -13.98
N ASP A 502 -11.46 12.42 -14.66
CA ASP A 502 -12.71 11.88 -14.12
C ASP A 502 -12.45 10.62 -13.29
N LEU A 503 -11.78 10.80 -12.14
CA LEU A 503 -11.18 9.72 -11.35
C LEU A 503 -12.18 8.66 -10.83
N CYS A 504 -13.47 8.99 -10.78
CA CYS A 504 -14.52 8.10 -10.30
C CYS A 504 -15.24 7.37 -11.44
N GLU A 505 -14.93 7.67 -12.70
CA GLU A 505 -15.66 7.13 -13.84
C GLU A 505 -15.53 5.60 -13.91
N ARG A 506 -16.69 4.95 -13.76
CA ARG A 506 -16.84 3.50 -13.80
C ARG A 506 -17.03 3.01 -15.23
N ARG A 507 -17.72 3.80 -16.04
CA ARG A 507 -18.34 3.42 -17.30
C ARG A 507 -17.36 3.58 -18.46
N ASN A 508 -17.77 3.18 -19.65
CA ASN A 508 -16.97 3.37 -20.86
C ASN A 508 -17.09 4.81 -21.39
N GLY A 509 -16.48 5.09 -22.54
CA GLY A 509 -16.49 6.41 -23.18
C GLY A 509 -17.88 6.93 -23.60
N ARG A 510 -18.93 6.11 -23.53
CA ARG A 510 -20.34 6.49 -23.76
C ARG A 510 -21.18 6.52 -22.49
N GLY A 511 -20.54 6.37 -21.33
CA GLY A 511 -21.22 6.33 -20.04
C GLY A 511 -22.05 5.06 -19.85
N VAL A 512 -21.68 3.93 -20.45
CA VAL A 512 -22.29 2.60 -20.20
C VAL A 512 -21.43 1.78 -19.26
N ASP A 513 -22.02 1.17 -18.23
CA ASP A 513 -21.34 0.18 -17.39
C ASP A 513 -21.21 -1.13 -18.15
N LEU A 514 -19.98 -1.51 -18.48
CA LEU A 514 -19.71 -2.74 -19.23
C LEU A 514 -20.15 -3.98 -18.46
N ASN A 515 -20.19 -3.94 -17.13
CA ASN A 515 -20.70 -5.04 -16.30
C ASN A 515 -22.23 -4.98 -16.07
N ARG A 516 -22.96 -4.21 -16.90
CA ARG A 516 -24.44 -4.20 -17.00
C ARG A 516 -24.93 -4.43 -18.43
N ASN A 517 -24.01 -4.56 -19.40
CA ASN A 517 -24.32 -4.62 -20.82
C ASN A 517 -24.45 -6.05 -21.39
N TRP A 518 -24.63 -7.06 -20.55
CA TRP A 518 -24.76 -8.47 -20.95
C TRP A 518 -26.21 -8.95 -20.95
N SER A 519 -26.51 -10.05 -21.64
CA SER A 519 -27.89 -10.44 -21.96
C SER A 519 -28.70 -11.11 -20.85
N VAL A 520 -28.08 -11.57 -19.76
CA VAL A 520 -28.80 -12.24 -18.66
C VAL A 520 -29.48 -11.20 -17.77
N ASP A 521 -30.81 -11.28 -17.63
CA ASP A 521 -31.64 -10.29 -16.90
C ASP A 521 -31.40 -8.82 -17.32
N TRP A 522 -30.94 -8.59 -18.56
CA TRP A 522 -30.56 -7.26 -19.04
C TRP A 522 -31.68 -6.22 -18.87
N GLY A 523 -31.30 -5.02 -18.41
CA GLY A 523 -32.20 -3.88 -18.28
C GLY A 523 -33.14 -3.93 -17.08
N LYS A 524 -33.11 -5.02 -16.29
CA LYS A 524 -33.79 -5.11 -15.00
C LYS A 524 -33.14 -4.20 -13.98
N LYS A 525 -33.96 -3.44 -13.26
CA LYS A 525 -33.54 -2.43 -12.28
C LYS A 525 -34.02 -2.85 -10.90
N GLU A 526 -33.10 -2.99 -9.96
CA GLU A 526 -33.42 -3.24 -8.56
C GLU A 526 -33.84 -1.95 -7.84
N LYS A 527 -34.30 -2.08 -6.60
CA LYS A 527 -34.78 -0.95 -5.79
C LYS A 527 -33.69 0.09 -5.51
N ASP A 528 -32.44 -0.34 -5.49
CA ASP A 528 -31.23 0.43 -5.25
C ASP A 528 -30.51 0.85 -6.55
N TYR A 529 -31.15 0.64 -7.71
CA TYR A 529 -30.59 0.97 -9.02
C TYR A 529 -30.15 2.44 -9.12
N ASP A 530 -28.88 2.65 -9.44
CA ASP A 530 -28.33 3.97 -9.75
C ASP A 530 -28.09 4.12 -11.26
N PRO A 531 -28.88 4.96 -11.99
CA PRO A 531 -28.66 5.19 -13.42
C PRO A 531 -27.30 5.83 -13.75
N TYR A 532 -26.66 6.50 -12.79
CA TYR A 532 -25.34 7.09 -12.97
C TYR A 532 -24.22 6.06 -12.87
N GLU A 533 -24.38 4.99 -12.10
CA GLU A 533 -23.37 3.94 -11.95
C GLU A 533 -23.65 2.68 -12.79
N GLU A 534 -24.92 2.33 -12.99
CA GLU A 534 -25.37 1.04 -13.52
C GLU A 534 -26.04 1.16 -14.90
N ASN A 535 -25.68 2.17 -15.69
CA ASN A 535 -26.25 2.33 -17.03
C ASN A 535 -26.00 1.08 -17.89
N PRO A 536 -27.03 0.28 -18.27
CA PRO A 536 -26.86 -0.99 -18.96
C PRO A 536 -26.68 -0.83 -20.48
N GLY A 537 -26.73 0.40 -21.00
CA GLY A 537 -26.72 0.69 -22.43
C GLY A 537 -28.10 0.59 -23.07
N SER A 538 -28.17 0.63 -24.41
CA SER A 538 -29.44 0.65 -25.15
C SER A 538 -30.03 -0.73 -25.46
N ALA A 539 -29.20 -1.76 -25.41
CA ALA A 539 -29.53 -3.16 -25.66
C ALA A 539 -28.41 -4.04 -25.07
N PRO A 540 -28.63 -5.35 -24.85
CA PRO A 540 -27.52 -6.27 -24.57
C PRO A 540 -26.46 -6.17 -25.67
N PHE A 541 -25.20 -6.12 -25.29
CA PHE A 541 -24.06 -5.96 -26.20
C PHE A 541 -24.14 -4.70 -27.07
N SER A 542 -24.72 -3.60 -26.58
CA SER A 542 -24.70 -2.32 -27.30
C SER A 542 -23.28 -1.73 -27.42
N GLU A 543 -22.37 -2.13 -26.52
CA GLU A 543 -21.01 -1.60 -26.47
C GLU A 543 -20.00 -2.49 -27.21
N PRO A 544 -19.13 -1.91 -28.06
CA PRO A 544 -18.05 -2.63 -28.72
C PRO A 544 -17.15 -3.42 -27.76
N GLU A 545 -16.87 -2.90 -26.56
CA GLU A 545 -16.05 -3.59 -25.56
C GLU A 545 -16.65 -4.96 -25.16
N THR A 546 -17.97 -5.01 -24.87
CA THR A 546 -18.64 -6.28 -24.52
C THR A 546 -18.80 -7.21 -25.72
N GLN A 547 -18.96 -6.66 -26.93
CA GLN A 547 -18.96 -7.45 -28.17
C GLN A 547 -17.60 -8.13 -28.41
N ILE A 548 -16.49 -7.42 -28.15
CA ILE A 548 -15.14 -7.96 -28.24
C ILE A 548 -14.95 -9.09 -27.22
N MET A 549 -15.30 -8.88 -25.95
CA MET A 549 -15.18 -9.91 -24.92
C MET A 549 -16.00 -11.15 -25.24
N ARG A 550 -17.22 -10.99 -25.77
CA ARG A 550 -18.05 -12.10 -26.25
C ARG A 550 -17.36 -12.87 -27.38
N LYS A 551 -16.76 -12.18 -28.34
CA LYS A 551 -16.02 -12.79 -29.45
C LYS A 551 -14.77 -13.55 -28.96
N ILE A 552 -14.02 -12.97 -28.02
CA ILE A 552 -12.86 -13.62 -27.40
C ILE A 552 -13.31 -14.92 -26.72
N CYS A 553 -14.34 -14.87 -25.88
CA CYS A 553 -14.85 -16.05 -25.19
C CYS A 553 -15.33 -17.14 -26.16
N ALA A 554 -16.13 -16.78 -27.16
CA ALA A 554 -16.66 -17.73 -28.15
C ALA A 554 -15.57 -18.38 -29.01
N SER A 555 -14.51 -17.63 -29.34
CA SER A 555 -13.38 -18.16 -30.13
C SER A 555 -12.39 -18.99 -29.30
N PHE A 556 -12.20 -18.62 -28.04
CA PHE A 556 -11.21 -19.26 -27.18
C PHE A 556 -11.77 -20.49 -26.46
N GLU A 557 -13.07 -20.49 -26.13
CA GLU A 557 -13.75 -21.54 -25.36
C GLU A 557 -13.00 -21.85 -24.04
N PRO A 558 -12.90 -20.88 -23.12
CA PRO A 558 -12.15 -21.08 -21.88
C PRO A 558 -12.82 -22.12 -20.98
N HIS A 559 -12.00 -22.91 -20.28
CA HIS A 559 -12.47 -23.79 -19.21
C HIS A 559 -12.64 -23.04 -17.90
N VAL A 560 -11.80 -22.02 -17.69
CA VAL A 560 -11.84 -21.13 -16.53
C VAL A 560 -11.84 -19.68 -17.00
N TRP A 561 -12.75 -18.88 -16.48
CA TRP A 561 -12.77 -17.44 -16.65
C TRP A 561 -12.77 -16.75 -15.29
N VAL A 562 -11.89 -15.75 -15.14
CA VAL A 562 -11.78 -14.95 -13.93
C VAL A 562 -11.87 -13.47 -14.31
N ASN A 563 -12.85 -12.79 -13.74
CA ASN A 563 -12.98 -11.34 -13.82
C ASN A 563 -12.50 -10.67 -12.55
N VAL A 564 -11.72 -9.61 -12.70
CA VAL A 564 -11.02 -8.97 -11.59
C VAL A 564 -11.47 -7.54 -11.40
N HIS A 565 -12.03 -7.27 -10.23
CA HIS A 565 -12.56 -5.97 -9.85
C HIS A 565 -11.89 -5.41 -8.59
N SER A 566 -12.07 -4.11 -8.37
CA SER A 566 -11.60 -3.41 -7.17
C SER A 566 -12.63 -2.37 -6.68
N GLY A 567 -13.91 -2.61 -6.93
CA GLY A 567 -14.99 -1.63 -6.81
C GLY A 567 -15.72 -1.64 -5.47
N MET A 568 -15.56 -2.67 -4.64
CA MET A 568 -16.34 -2.84 -3.41
C MET A 568 -15.82 -1.98 -2.24
N GLU A 569 -16.68 -1.11 -1.70
CA GLU A 569 -16.48 -0.38 -0.45
C GLU A 569 -17.01 -1.19 0.75
N ALA A 570 -16.38 -2.33 1.05
CA ALA A 570 -16.74 -3.08 2.25
C ALA A 570 -16.08 -2.43 3.47
N SER A 571 -16.90 -1.85 4.34
CA SER A 571 -16.55 -1.60 5.73
C SER A 571 -16.08 -2.92 6.36
N ILE A 572 -14.79 -2.96 6.71
CA ILE A 572 -14.07 -4.06 7.39
C ILE A 572 -13.61 -5.21 6.47
N LEU A 573 -12.29 -5.21 6.16
CA LEU A 573 -11.37 -6.37 6.07
C LEU A 573 -11.82 -7.68 5.37
N LEU A 574 -12.77 -7.67 4.45
CA LEU A 574 -13.17 -8.87 3.72
C LEU A 574 -12.74 -8.78 2.26
N LEU A 575 -11.88 -9.72 1.87
CA LEU A 575 -11.58 -10.06 0.49
C LEU A 575 -12.79 -10.83 -0.09
N ALA A 576 -12.97 -10.90 -1.40
CA ALA A 576 -14.14 -11.57 -1.98
C ALA A 576 -13.80 -12.46 -3.18
N LEU A 577 -14.25 -13.71 -3.10
CA LEU A 577 -14.11 -14.74 -4.12
C LEU A 577 -15.52 -15.20 -4.52
N PHE A 578 -16.07 -14.62 -5.57
CA PHE A 578 -17.42 -14.92 -5.99
C PHE A 578 -17.47 -15.94 -7.12
N MET A 579 -18.58 -16.66 -7.13
CA MET A 579 -19.07 -17.47 -8.23
C MET A 579 -20.47 -16.96 -8.60
N PRO A 580 -21.05 -17.39 -9.74
CA PRO A 580 -22.44 -17.08 -10.06
C PRO A 580 -23.39 -17.42 -8.90
N TYR A 581 -24.55 -16.77 -8.77
CA TYR A 581 -25.05 -15.70 -9.64
C TYR A 581 -24.82 -14.30 -9.04
N ASP A 582 -24.74 -13.30 -9.91
CA ASP A 582 -24.77 -11.88 -9.53
C ASP A 582 -26.22 -11.37 -9.44
N HIS A 583 -27.10 -11.80 -10.35
CA HIS A 583 -28.52 -11.40 -10.37
C HIS A 583 -29.41 -12.11 -9.34
N LYS A 584 -28.86 -13.10 -8.60
CA LYS A 584 -29.56 -13.85 -7.55
C LYS A 584 -28.69 -13.92 -6.30
N ASN A 585 -29.32 -14.07 -5.15
CA ASN A 585 -28.63 -14.29 -3.88
C ASN A 585 -28.23 -15.76 -3.63
N THR A 586 -28.45 -16.62 -4.63
CA THR A 586 -28.14 -18.05 -4.58
C THR A 586 -27.03 -18.39 -5.56
N THR A 587 -26.29 -19.45 -5.27
CA THR A 587 -25.36 -20.06 -6.22
C THR A 587 -26.08 -21.08 -7.10
N PRO A 588 -25.59 -21.39 -8.31
CA PRO A 588 -26.09 -22.47 -9.14
C PRO A 588 -26.14 -23.80 -8.37
N GLU A 589 -27.01 -24.70 -8.81
CA GLU A 589 -27.11 -26.05 -8.25
C GLU A 589 -26.31 -27.06 -9.08
N GLY A 590 -26.06 -28.24 -8.51
CA GLY A 590 -25.39 -29.35 -9.20
C GLY A 590 -23.88 -29.45 -8.98
N LEU A 591 -23.32 -30.54 -9.50
CA LEU A 591 -21.92 -30.93 -9.27
C LEU A 591 -20.89 -29.89 -9.74
N PRO A 592 -21.03 -29.21 -10.89
CA PRO A 592 -20.09 -28.15 -11.29
C PRO A 592 -20.03 -26.98 -10.31
N SER A 593 -21.18 -26.58 -9.76
CA SER A 593 -21.27 -25.51 -8.77
C SER A 593 -20.62 -25.89 -7.43
N GLN A 594 -20.86 -27.11 -6.95
CA GLN A 594 -20.22 -27.62 -5.73
C GLN A 594 -18.69 -27.62 -5.87
N ARG A 595 -18.17 -27.97 -7.05
CA ARG A 595 -16.73 -27.94 -7.36
C ARG A 595 -16.16 -26.53 -7.37
N MET A 596 -16.85 -25.58 -8.03
CA MET A 596 -16.47 -24.17 -7.98
C MET A 596 -16.40 -23.65 -6.54
N ARG A 597 -17.42 -23.95 -5.71
CA ARG A 597 -17.41 -23.56 -4.28
C ARG A 597 -16.24 -24.18 -3.53
N LEU A 598 -16.04 -25.50 -3.64
CA LEU A 598 -14.93 -26.20 -2.99
C LEU A 598 -13.56 -25.65 -3.42
N MET A 599 -13.42 -25.23 -4.67
CA MET A 599 -12.21 -24.60 -5.18
C MET A 599 -11.97 -23.26 -4.49
N LEU A 600 -12.99 -22.40 -4.41
CA LEU A 600 -12.90 -21.09 -3.75
C LEU A 600 -12.65 -21.22 -2.24
N GLU A 601 -13.28 -22.19 -1.57
CA GLU A 601 -13.06 -22.48 -0.15
C GLU A 601 -11.63 -22.97 0.12
N LYS A 602 -11.11 -23.87 -0.72
CA LYS A 602 -9.71 -24.31 -0.64
C LYS A 602 -8.76 -23.14 -0.87
N LEU A 603 -9.03 -22.32 -1.88
CA LEU A 603 -8.23 -21.14 -2.19
C LEU A 603 -8.21 -20.16 -0.99
N ASN A 604 -9.39 -19.90 -0.42
CA ASN A 604 -9.55 -19.03 0.73
C ASN A 604 -8.76 -19.55 1.94
N ARG A 605 -8.87 -20.85 2.24
CA ARG A 605 -8.18 -21.47 3.36
C ARG A 605 -6.67 -21.48 3.20
N PHE A 606 -6.16 -21.91 2.04
CA PHE A 606 -4.74 -22.17 1.84
C PHE A 606 -3.92 -20.92 1.50
N GLN A 607 -4.52 -19.94 0.81
CA GLN A 607 -3.79 -18.76 0.33
C GLN A 607 -4.21 -17.47 1.01
N LEU A 608 -5.43 -17.42 1.55
CA LEU A 608 -6.03 -16.17 2.02
C LEU A 608 -6.39 -16.23 3.52
N ASN A 609 -6.06 -17.32 4.22
CA ASN A 609 -6.30 -17.54 5.65
C ASN A 609 -7.77 -17.31 6.07
N ASP A 610 -8.72 -17.79 5.26
CA ASP A 610 -10.17 -17.65 5.49
C ASP A 610 -10.64 -16.19 5.62
N ARG A 611 -9.89 -15.23 5.05
CA ARG A 611 -10.22 -13.80 5.06
C ARG A 611 -11.20 -13.39 3.95
N CYS A 612 -11.56 -14.30 3.05
CA CYS A 612 -12.47 -14.01 1.94
C CYS A 612 -13.90 -14.45 2.22
N LEU A 613 -14.87 -13.66 1.74
CA LEU A 613 -16.23 -14.12 1.48
C LEU A 613 -16.23 -15.01 0.24
N VAL A 614 -16.86 -16.18 0.35
CA VAL A 614 -17.03 -17.14 -0.76
C VAL A 614 -18.52 -17.37 -0.96
N GLY A 615 -19.03 -17.17 -2.17
CA GLY A 615 -20.46 -17.34 -2.45
C GLY A 615 -20.91 -16.71 -3.76
N SER A 616 -22.23 -16.59 -3.90
CA SER A 616 -22.83 -15.88 -5.04
C SER A 616 -22.49 -14.39 -4.97
N GLY A 617 -22.21 -13.75 -6.11
CA GLY A 617 -22.00 -12.31 -6.15
C GLY A 617 -23.18 -11.53 -5.56
N GLY A 618 -24.40 -11.81 -6.00
CA GLY A 618 -25.61 -11.12 -5.52
C GLY A 618 -25.92 -11.39 -4.04
N GLY A 619 -25.56 -12.56 -3.53
CA GLY A 619 -25.80 -12.94 -2.14
C GLY A 619 -24.74 -12.42 -1.16
N SER A 620 -23.50 -12.25 -1.63
CA SER A 620 -22.35 -11.93 -0.79
C SER A 620 -22.01 -10.43 -0.78
N VAL A 621 -22.36 -9.72 -1.87
CA VAL A 621 -22.10 -8.27 -2.02
C VAL A 621 -23.17 -7.42 -1.31
N GLY A 622 -24.39 -7.97 -1.12
CA GLY A 622 -25.49 -7.29 -0.43
C GLY A 622 -26.46 -6.53 -1.36
N TYR A 623 -26.24 -6.55 -2.67
CA TYR A 623 -27.19 -6.11 -3.70
C TYR A 623 -27.12 -7.01 -4.93
N LEU A 624 -28.17 -7.04 -5.74
CA LEU A 624 -28.26 -7.88 -6.94
C LEU A 624 -27.83 -7.08 -8.18
N ALA A 625 -26.99 -7.68 -9.02
CA ALA A 625 -26.52 -7.05 -10.25
C ALA A 625 -27.04 -7.81 -11.47
N HIS A 626 -27.71 -7.11 -12.38
CA HIS A 626 -28.30 -7.68 -13.61
C HIS A 626 -27.47 -7.33 -14.84
N GLY A 627 -27.49 -8.18 -15.87
CA GLY A 627 -26.74 -7.95 -17.10
C GLY A 627 -25.23 -8.01 -16.90
N THR A 628 -24.74 -8.86 -15.99
CA THR A 628 -23.30 -8.99 -15.69
C THR A 628 -22.58 -9.98 -16.61
N ALA A 629 -21.26 -9.81 -16.71
CA ALA A 629 -20.41 -10.73 -17.45
C ALA A 629 -20.44 -12.13 -16.83
N THR A 630 -20.45 -12.24 -15.50
CA THR A 630 -20.35 -13.50 -14.76
C THR A 630 -21.53 -14.42 -15.00
N ASP A 631 -22.74 -13.86 -14.99
CA ASP A 631 -23.94 -14.65 -15.25
C ASP A 631 -24.00 -15.10 -16.72
N TYR A 632 -23.60 -14.24 -17.66
CA TYR A 632 -23.51 -14.61 -19.07
C TYR A 632 -22.47 -15.71 -19.33
N MET A 633 -21.27 -15.60 -18.73
CA MET A 633 -20.18 -16.56 -18.92
C MET A 633 -20.60 -17.96 -18.45
N TYR A 634 -21.37 -18.04 -17.38
CA TYR A 634 -21.88 -19.30 -16.85
C TYR A 634 -23.10 -19.85 -17.63
N ASP A 635 -24.17 -19.07 -17.76
CA ASP A 635 -25.44 -19.58 -18.30
C ASP A 635 -25.47 -19.67 -19.82
N ILE A 636 -24.82 -18.74 -20.52
CA ILE A 636 -24.92 -18.63 -21.97
C ILE A 636 -23.64 -19.14 -22.65
N ALA A 637 -22.48 -18.64 -22.24
CA ALA A 637 -21.20 -19.09 -22.81
C ALA A 637 -20.77 -20.47 -22.30
N ARG A 638 -21.43 -21.00 -21.26
CA ARG A 638 -21.20 -22.33 -20.68
C ARG A 638 -19.75 -22.55 -20.23
N VAL A 639 -19.09 -21.51 -19.74
CA VAL A 639 -17.75 -21.61 -19.17
C VAL A 639 -17.83 -22.43 -17.86
N PRO A 640 -17.17 -23.60 -17.78
CA PRO A 640 -17.33 -24.53 -16.66
C PRO A 640 -17.01 -23.93 -15.28
N MET A 641 -16.02 -23.05 -15.23
CA MET A 641 -15.60 -22.37 -14.00
C MET A 641 -15.54 -20.86 -14.24
N SER A 642 -16.55 -20.14 -13.77
CA SER A 642 -16.66 -18.68 -13.90
C SER A 642 -16.55 -18.03 -12.53
N PHE A 643 -15.66 -17.05 -12.39
CA PHE A 643 -15.37 -16.41 -11.11
C PHE A 643 -15.27 -14.89 -11.22
N THR A 644 -15.69 -14.20 -10.16
CA THR A 644 -15.47 -12.76 -9.97
C THR A 644 -14.68 -12.53 -8.69
N PHE A 645 -13.51 -11.91 -8.76
CA PHE A 645 -12.64 -11.68 -7.61
C PHE A 645 -12.52 -10.18 -7.30
N GLU A 646 -12.56 -9.82 -6.01
CA GLU A 646 -12.57 -8.45 -5.50
C GLU A 646 -11.52 -8.21 -4.39
N ARG A 647 -10.77 -7.09 -4.50
CA ARG A 647 -9.94 -6.44 -3.46
C ARG A 647 -8.82 -7.25 -2.77
N VAL A 648 -8.21 -8.26 -3.39
CA VAL A 648 -6.92 -8.83 -2.91
C VAL A 648 -5.76 -7.98 -3.49
N LEU A 649 -4.52 -7.97 -2.99
CA LEU A 649 -3.42 -7.20 -3.64
C LEU A 649 -2.10 -7.96 -3.70
N ASN A 650 -1.61 -8.43 -2.55
CA ASN A 650 -0.36 -9.19 -2.49
C ASN A 650 -0.57 -10.71 -2.70
N ASP A 651 -1.74 -11.22 -2.34
CA ASP A 651 -2.04 -12.66 -2.39
C ASP A 651 -2.62 -13.10 -3.76
N TRP A 652 -2.90 -12.17 -4.71
CA TRP A 652 -3.50 -12.52 -6.02
C TRP A 652 -2.64 -13.43 -6.85
N SER A 653 -1.36 -13.11 -7.04
CA SER A 653 -0.52 -13.92 -7.93
C SER A 653 -0.40 -15.35 -7.38
N ALA A 654 -0.24 -15.52 -6.06
CA ALA A 654 -0.20 -16.84 -5.42
C ALA A 654 -1.55 -17.57 -5.47
N ALA A 655 -2.65 -16.87 -5.18
CA ALA A 655 -4.01 -17.42 -5.26
C ALA A 655 -4.37 -17.84 -6.69
N PHE A 656 -4.04 -16.99 -7.65
CA PHE A 656 -4.12 -17.23 -9.08
C PHE A 656 -3.38 -18.54 -9.43
N PHE A 657 -2.07 -18.64 -9.18
CA PHE A 657 -1.28 -19.84 -9.48
C PHE A 657 -1.76 -21.12 -8.75
N THR A 658 -2.36 -20.98 -7.57
CA THR A 658 -2.99 -22.10 -6.83
C THR A 658 -4.31 -22.54 -7.46
N LEU A 659 -5.10 -21.61 -8.00
CA LEU A 659 -6.31 -21.92 -8.74
C LEU A 659 -5.99 -22.77 -9.98
N PHE A 660 -4.87 -22.53 -10.68
CA PHE A 660 -4.44 -23.38 -11.79
C PHE A 660 -4.06 -24.80 -11.36
N SER A 661 -3.30 -24.94 -10.28
CA SER A 661 -2.88 -26.26 -9.80
C SER A 661 -4.07 -27.09 -9.32
N LEU A 662 -5.06 -26.47 -8.66
CA LEU A 662 -6.29 -27.12 -8.21
C LEU A 662 -7.27 -27.41 -9.36
N GLY A 663 -7.36 -26.52 -10.35
CA GLY A 663 -8.31 -26.62 -11.48
C GLY A 663 -8.02 -27.82 -12.38
N GLY A 664 -6.74 -28.12 -12.63
CA GLY A 664 -6.32 -29.29 -13.40
C GLY A 664 -6.73 -30.63 -12.76
N VAL A 665 -6.88 -30.68 -11.43
CA VAL A 665 -7.34 -31.88 -10.71
C VAL A 665 -8.85 -32.03 -10.82
N GLN A 666 -9.61 -30.95 -10.59
CA GLN A 666 -11.07 -30.99 -10.60
C GLN A 666 -11.69 -31.15 -12.01
N MET A 667 -11.00 -30.69 -13.06
CA MET A 667 -11.47 -30.83 -14.46
C MET A 667 -11.39 -32.27 -15.00
N LYS A 668 -10.39 -33.06 -14.57
CA LYS A 668 -10.26 -34.48 -14.97
C LYS A 668 -11.46 -35.33 -14.56
N GLU A 669 -12.06 -35.02 -13.43
CA GLU A 669 -13.21 -35.75 -12.90
C GLU A 669 -14.56 -35.25 -13.47
N LEU A 670 -14.59 -34.13 -14.21
CA LEU A 670 -15.80 -33.60 -14.89
C LEU A 670 -15.91 -34.14 -16.33
N HIS A 671 -14.78 -34.56 -16.93
CA HIS A 671 -14.71 -35.11 -18.29
C HIS A 671 -13.87 -36.42 -18.33
N PRO A 672 -14.46 -37.58 -18.04
CA PRO A 672 -13.75 -38.87 -18.02
C PRO A 672 -13.16 -39.32 -19.38
N ASN A 673 -13.64 -38.74 -20.49
CA ASN A 673 -13.32 -39.17 -21.85
C ASN A 673 -12.20 -38.38 -22.54
N ALA A 674 -11.47 -37.51 -21.84
CA ALA A 674 -10.25 -36.91 -22.38
C ALA A 674 -9.08 -37.91 -22.29
N THR A 675 -9.14 -38.97 -23.10
CA THR A 675 -8.13 -40.04 -23.18
C THR A 675 -6.89 -39.57 -23.94
N GLY A 676 -6.05 -38.78 -23.28
CA GLY A 676 -4.63 -38.64 -23.62
C GLY A 676 -3.81 -39.58 -22.74
N SER A 677 -3.21 -40.60 -23.34
CA SER A 677 -2.57 -41.79 -22.75
C SER A 677 -1.29 -41.56 -21.90
N GLY A 678 -1.17 -40.42 -21.21
CA GLY A 678 -0.04 -40.11 -20.31
C GLY A 678 -0.39 -40.07 -18.82
N PHE A 679 -1.61 -40.41 -18.42
CA PHE A 679 -2.11 -40.22 -17.05
C PHE A 679 -2.06 -41.45 -16.13
N GLU A 680 -1.52 -42.59 -16.58
CA GLU A 680 -1.51 -43.84 -15.80
C GLU A 680 -0.35 -44.01 -14.79
N LYS A 681 0.49 -42.99 -14.60
CA LYS A 681 1.49 -43.00 -13.50
C LYS A 681 1.48 -41.71 -12.71
N TRP A 682 0.50 -41.58 -11.81
CA TRP A 682 0.53 -40.57 -10.76
C TRP A 682 0.34 -41.26 -9.41
N VAL A 683 1.39 -41.26 -8.61
CA VAL A 683 1.35 -41.63 -7.19
C VAL A 683 0.76 -40.43 -6.44
N SER A 684 -0.21 -40.68 -5.55
CA SER A 684 -0.79 -39.61 -4.73
C SER A 684 0.29 -38.95 -3.87
N ILE A 685 0.21 -37.65 -3.64
CA ILE A 685 1.10 -36.99 -2.67
C ILE A 685 0.85 -37.49 -1.25
N ASP A 686 -0.33 -38.07 -0.99
CA ASP A 686 -0.62 -38.79 0.25
C ASP A 686 0.21 -40.08 0.36
N ASP A 687 0.54 -40.76 -0.75
CA ASP A 687 1.42 -41.93 -0.75
C ASP A 687 2.90 -41.53 -0.57
N TYR A 688 3.29 -40.33 -1.05
CA TYR A 688 4.61 -39.75 -0.83
C TYR A 688 4.78 -39.25 0.63
N LEU A 689 3.73 -38.69 1.23
CA LEU A 689 3.74 -38.21 2.62
C LEU A 689 3.56 -39.34 3.64
N ASN A 690 2.79 -40.39 3.33
CA ASN A 690 2.70 -41.60 4.16
C ASN A 690 3.99 -42.43 4.09
N GLY A 691 4.67 -42.46 2.94
CA GLY A 691 5.93 -43.18 2.75
C GLY A 691 7.15 -42.50 3.38
N TYR A 692 7.10 -41.18 3.65
CA TYR A 692 8.22 -40.45 4.26
C TYR A 692 8.17 -40.42 5.80
N LEU A 693 7.10 -40.94 6.42
CA LEU A 693 6.94 -41.03 7.87
C LEU A 693 6.87 -42.47 8.41
N MET A 694 7.04 -43.47 7.55
CA MET A 694 7.05 -44.88 7.94
C MET A 694 8.16 -45.63 7.21
N GLU A 695 9.33 -45.75 7.85
CA GLU A 695 10.13 -47.00 7.92
C GLU A 695 11.51 -46.74 8.55
N ARG A 696 11.56 -46.66 9.89
CA ARG A 696 12.66 -47.27 10.64
C ARG A 696 12.10 -48.00 11.85
N LYS A 697 12.12 -49.33 11.77
CA LYS A 697 11.87 -50.23 12.90
C LYS A 697 12.96 -50.05 13.95
N SER A 698 12.55 -49.82 15.21
CA SER A 698 13.34 -50.21 16.37
C SER A 698 12.71 -51.46 16.99
N ARG A 699 13.56 -52.42 17.34
CA ARG A 699 13.24 -53.68 18.01
C ARG A 699 12.61 -53.38 19.38
N TYR A 700 11.74 -54.27 19.86
CA TYR A 700 11.01 -54.25 21.14
C TYR A 700 9.72 -53.41 21.15
N GLY A 701 8.61 -54.05 20.78
CA GLY A 701 7.25 -53.49 20.91
C GLY A 701 6.73 -53.43 22.36
N LYS A 702 5.73 -52.55 22.58
CA LYS A 702 5.02 -52.08 23.82
C LYS A 702 5.63 -50.79 24.44
N LYS A 703 4.90 -49.75 24.91
CA LYS A 703 3.47 -49.34 25.02
C LYS A 703 3.39 -47.84 25.48
N MET A 704 2.22 -47.20 25.30
CA MET A 704 1.58 -46.09 26.08
C MET A 704 2.06 -44.60 26.06
N GLU A 705 1.12 -43.75 25.62
CA GLU A 705 0.56 -42.50 26.20
C GLU A 705 1.40 -41.56 27.09
N VAL A 706 1.65 -40.33 26.59
CA VAL A 706 1.88 -39.12 27.41
C VAL A 706 1.21 -37.85 26.82
N LEU A 707 0.88 -37.79 25.53
CA LEU A 707 0.29 -36.57 24.93
C LEU A 707 -1.24 -36.57 24.77
N GLU A 708 -1.90 -37.65 25.23
CA GLU A 708 -3.35 -37.69 25.44
C GLU A 708 -3.74 -37.09 26.80
N LEU A 709 -2.80 -37.01 27.76
CA LEU A 709 -2.98 -36.37 29.07
C LEU A 709 -2.99 -34.83 28.99
N GLY A 710 -2.22 -34.24 28.07
CA GLY A 710 -1.99 -32.78 28.05
C GLY A 710 -3.08 -31.92 27.40
N MET A 711 -3.95 -32.47 26.55
CA MET A 711 -4.93 -31.66 25.79
C MET A 711 -6.40 -32.08 26.00
N GLN A 712 -6.67 -33.20 26.66
CA GLN A 712 -7.97 -33.44 27.29
C GLN A 712 -8.24 -32.45 28.43
N GLU A 713 -7.21 -32.02 29.16
CA GLU A 713 -7.34 -30.96 30.18
C GLU A 713 -7.75 -29.62 29.56
N ILE A 714 -7.15 -29.24 28.42
CA ILE A 714 -7.48 -28.00 27.69
C ILE A 714 -8.92 -27.99 27.17
N ARG A 715 -9.46 -29.13 26.70
CA ARG A 715 -10.87 -29.24 26.29
C ARG A 715 -11.85 -29.20 27.46
N THR A 716 -11.43 -29.58 28.67
CA THR A 716 -12.28 -29.61 29.85
C THR A 716 -12.39 -28.22 30.49
N TYR A 717 -11.29 -27.46 30.57
CA TYR A 717 -11.31 -26.06 31.03
C TYR A 717 -12.10 -25.14 30.10
N PHE A 718 -12.03 -25.37 28.77
CA PHE A 718 -12.78 -24.55 27.81
C PHE A 718 -14.29 -24.77 27.88
N ARG A 719 -14.73 -26.01 28.19
CA ARG A 719 -16.16 -26.33 28.36
C ARG A 719 -16.71 -25.83 29.70
N LEU A 720 -15.94 -25.92 30.79
CA LEU A 720 -16.31 -25.36 32.09
C LEU A 720 -16.42 -23.83 32.04
N PHE A 721 -15.48 -23.15 31.37
CA PHE A 721 -15.51 -21.69 31.19
C PHE A 721 -16.75 -21.22 30.42
N LEU A 722 -17.18 -21.95 29.37
CA LEU A 722 -18.37 -21.60 28.60
C LEU A 722 -19.66 -21.80 29.42
N VAL A 723 -19.73 -22.87 30.21
CA VAL A 723 -20.89 -23.17 31.08
C VAL A 723 -20.97 -22.18 32.25
N SER A 724 -19.85 -21.80 32.87
CA SER A 724 -19.80 -20.76 33.90
C SER A 724 -20.24 -19.39 33.37
N SER A 725 -19.85 -19.04 32.14
CA SER A 725 -20.21 -17.78 31.49
C SER A 725 -21.71 -17.71 31.17
N VAL A 726 -22.31 -18.82 30.72
CA VAL A 726 -23.76 -18.91 30.46
C VAL A 726 -24.57 -18.88 31.77
N LEU A 727 -24.12 -19.57 32.82
CA LEU A 727 -24.78 -19.55 34.13
C LEU A 727 -24.69 -18.17 34.81
N LEU A 728 -23.54 -17.48 34.71
CA LEU A 728 -23.39 -16.10 35.17
C LEU A 728 -24.30 -15.14 34.40
N MET A 729 -24.45 -15.33 33.09
CA MET A 729 -25.38 -14.54 32.26
C MET A 729 -26.85 -14.78 32.68
N PHE A 730 -27.25 -16.02 32.96
CA PHE A 730 -28.59 -16.33 33.48
C PHE A 730 -28.84 -15.80 34.90
N MET A 731 -27.85 -15.84 35.79
CA MET A 731 -27.95 -15.25 37.12
C MET A 731 -28.03 -13.72 37.08
N PHE A 732 -27.33 -13.07 36.12
CA PHE A 732 -27.39 -11.64 35.89
C PHE A 732 -28.76 -11.22 35.31
N CYS A 733 -29.30 -11.98 34.34
CA CYS A 733 -30.64 -11.76 33.79
C CYS A 733 -31.77 -12.02 34.81
N SER A 734 -31.60 -13.00 35.72
CA SER A 734 -32.56 -13.31 36.79
C SER A 734 -32.55 -12.26 37.92
N ARG A 735 -31.39 -11.61 38.18
CA ARG A 735 -31.30 -10.49 39.14
C ARG A 735 -31.82 -9.17 38.58
N ILE A 736 -31.72 -8.92 37.27
CA ILE A 736 -32.30 -7.73 36.61
C ILE A 736 -33.84 -7.81 36.53
N SER A 737 -34.42 -9.01 36.56
CA SER A 737 -35.89 -9.22 36.60
C SER A 737 -36.52 -8.94 37.98
N LYS A 738 -35.73 -8.78 39.07
CA LYS A 738 -36.24 -8.58 40.44
C LYS A 738 -36.16 -7.14 40.98
N SER A 739 -35.81 -6.15 40.18
CA SER A 739 -35.89 -4.73 40.57
C SER A 739 -36.65 -3.91 39.53
N GLY A 740 -37.98 -3.96 39.60
CA GLY A 740 -38.89 -3.22 38.73
C GLY A 740 -40.34 -3.38 39.15
N ARG A 741 -40.68 -2.90 40.35
CA ARG A 741 -42.07 -2.65 40.78
C ARG A 741 -42.73 -1.66 39.81
N GLN A 742 -43.92 -2.00 39.30
CA GLN A 742 -45.16 -1.23 39.52
C GLN A 742 -46.38 -2.00 38.98
N ILE A 743 -47.14 -2.59 39.88
CA ILE A 743 -48.59 -2.81 39.72
C ILE A 743 -49.24 -1.65 40.48
N VAL A 744 -49.98 -0.78 39.80
CA VAL A 744 -51.03 0.01 40.45
C VAL A 744 -52.21 0.16 39.50
N SER A 745 -53.34 -0.43 39.89
CA SER A 745 -54.69 0.07 39.61
C SER A 745 -55.69 -0.64 40.54
N ALA A 746 -55.95 -0.03 41.70
CA ALA A 746 -57.24 -0.08 42.40
C ALA A 746 -57.33 1.12 43.36
N MET A 747 -58.47 1.79 43.30
CA MET A 747 -58.80 3.11 43.82
C MET A 747 -58.99 3.19 45.35
N SER A 748 -58.83 4.39 45.91
CA SER A 748 -59.82 4.98 46.82
C SER A 748 -59.62 6.50 46.97
N LEU A 749 -60.72 7.22 46.71
CA LEU A 749 -61.06 8.63 46.95
C LEU A 749 -60.34 9.73 46.13
#